data_AF-A0AAD4QFQ8-F1
#
_entry.id   AF-A0AAD4QFQ8-F1
#
_cell.length_a   1.000
_cell.length_b   1.000
_cell.length_c   1.000
_cell.angle_alpha   90.00
_cell.angle_beta   90.00
_cell.angle_gamma   90.00
#
_symmetry.space_group_name_H-M   'P 1'
#
loop_
_entity.id
_entity.type
_entity.pdbx_description
1 polymer ?
#
loop_
_entity_poly.entity_id
_entity_poly.type
_entity_poly.pdbx_seq_one_letter_code
_entity_poly.pdbx_strand_id
1 'polypeptide(L)'
;MSPIPLYVSPASSSGDVVALQNLLDSLGTDAILRSGDSREVRVPKLYIAKFSPVLGALFHDASNSTVHVNPDALLPTVQLSESGVTLIRLISFIFPLSPTLPPTSAIEETMELLSAAQKYEMSSVLAHIRLCLAQQDPPFIRKDNAFRAYSLAQKYGLRQEAVKSAELTLELSLTLRDLEGRLDIMPGAYLHELWTFHEIFRRSARSDVRDFEVSSASSMPKGLKCTSRGLFGIPSWLYCYITSCICAFFPHDFVEYQKAWVRHVKETRCPNCGEISPEVIRTIWTDIDTVFRGSLKKAEADLTILGGDSHSRTRAGSPTTLSLPECVDVSQADIIVRSSDHDMFSLSQPSNNEAVDELPVIQLSEDAEVLRALITALYSIPFEIPASYDKILALLAAAQKYDMGSVQSSIRAEVSHRKLSILNGAQVFRAYAIASSKGLVPEMDMVARLSLDLPMTFEYIGIELRLFEGWALRALVEFRILYIDNLISCFKSFFDTNTGPSKIWIACPGPKCDTFIFPRFVNISLGNWSQFDEVGPGLENSLAAFDPLAPRIYADKPGGGEAGASSLPAWLHDAFKEEIDLGSRTFEKPLVRPSDIRAKYMSALQGHVTTDKCAFCMEVHALEGEKYVVEMEHALTQARNKTTLEVS
;
A
#
# COMPACT_ATOMS: atom_id res chain seq x y z
N MET A 1 18.54 -11.81 -48.22
CA MET A 1 17.69 -12.80 -47.54
C MET A 1 16.36 -12.13 -47.25
N SER A 2 15.28 -12.58 -47.87
CA SER A 2 13.93 -12.05 -47.67
C SER A 2 13.42 -12.39 -46.26
N PRO A 3 12.54 -11.57 -45.65
CA PRO A 3 12.02 -11.85 -44.32
C PRO A 3 11.05 -13.04 -44.39
N ILE A 4 11.41 -14.13 -43.73
CA ILE A 4 10.52 -15.28 -43.53
C ILE A 4 9.42 -14.84 -42.54
N PRO A 5 8.12 -15.13 -42.79
CA PRO A 5 7.07 -14.81 -41.84
C PRO A 5 7.30 -15.59 -40.55
N LEU A 6 7.45 -14.89 -39.42
CA LEU A 6 7.59 -15.49 -38.09
C LEU A 6 6.22 -15.98 -37.62
N TYR A 7 5.90 -17.25 -37.86
CA TYR A 7 4.71 -17.89 -37.30
C TYR A 7 5.03 -18.42 -35.90
N VAL A 8 4.42 -17.80 -34.88
CA VAL A 8 4.52 -18.22 -33.48
C VAL A 8 3.40 -19.24 -33.21
N SER A 9 3.75 -20.47 -32.88
CA SER A 9 2.76 -21.52 -32.58
C SER A 9 2.27 -21.44 -31.13
N PRO A 10 0.96 -21.53 -30.87
CA PRO A 10 0.44 -21.80 -29.53
C PRO A 10 0.78 -23.25 -29.12
N ALA A 11 1.39 -23.40 -27.95
CA ALA A 11 2.11 -24.60 -27.53
C ALA A 11 1.29 -25.91 -27.51
N SER A 12 1.92 -27.01 -27.97
CA SER A 12 1.55 -28.41 -27.73
C SER A 12 2.75 -29.09 -27.06
N SER A 13 2.64 -29.38 -25.76
CA SER A 13 3.80 -29.58 -24.88
C SER A 13 4.60 -30.88 -25.07
N SER A 14 4.10 -31.90 -25.79
CA SER A 14 4.85 -33.15 -25.97
C SER A 14 5.49 -33.31 -27.36
N GLY A 15 4.89 -32.75 -28.41
CA GLY A 15 5.40 -32.86 -29.78
C GLY A 15 6.64 -31.98 -30.03
N ASP A 16 6.64 -30.78 -29.46
CA ASP A 16 7.71 -29.79 -29.68
C ASP A 16 9.04 -30.20 -29.01
N VAL A 17 8.97 -30.91 -27.87
CA VAL A 17 10.15 -31.38 -27.13
C VAL A 17 10.88 -32.49 -27.88
N VAL A 18 10.13 -33.42 -28.49
CA VAL A 18 10.71 -34.51 -29.30
C VAL A 18 11.35 -33.96 -30.58
N ALA A 19 10.71 -32.98 -31.23
CA ALA A 19 11.27 -32.31 -32.40
C ALA A 19 12.56 -31.53 -32.09
N LEU A 20 12.60 -30.83 -30.94
CA LEU A 20 13.79 -30.13 -30.46
C LEU A 20 14.94 -31.10 -30.20
N GLN A 21 14.71 -32.19 -29.47
CA GLN A 21 15.77 -33.15 -29.14
C GLN A 21 16.35 -33.81 -30.39
N ASN A 22 15.51 -34.21 -31.35
CA ASN A 22 15.96 -34.77 -32.63
C ASN A 22 16.82 -33.78 -33.44
N LEU A 23 16.45 -32.49 -33.44
CA LEU A 23 17.24 -31.44 -34.09
C LEU A 23 18.60 -31.28 -33.40
N LEU A 24 18.63 -31.21 -32.07
CA LEU A 24 19.86 -31.05 -31.30
C LEU A 24 20.80 -32.24 -31.52
N ASP A 25 20.29 -33.46 -31.46
CA ASP A 25 21.08 -34.67 -31.68
C ASP A 25 21.70 -34.70 -33.09
N SER A 26 21.00 -34.18 -34.11
CA SER A 26 21.55 -34.04 -35.47
C SER A 26 22.68 -33.02 -35.59
N LEU A 27 22.79 -32.08 -34.65
CA LEU A 27 23.83 -31.04 -34.61
C LEU A 27 25.10 -31.45 -33.84
N GLY A 28 25.13 -32.68 -33.28
CA GLY A 28 26.26 -33.20 -32.50
C GLY A 28 26.30 -32.60 -31.10
N THR A 29 25.52 -33.18 -30.18
CA THR A 29 25.47 -32.75 -28.78
C THR A 29 26.71 -33.20 -28.01
N ASP A 30 27.38 -32.25 -27.35
CA ASP A 30 28.63 -32.45 -26.62
C ASP A 30 28.55 -31.93 -25.17
N ALA A 31 27.38 -31.49 -24.72
CA ALA A 31 27.12 -31.07 -23.34
C ALA A 31 25.66 -31.32 -22.92
N ILE A 32 25.41 -31.30 -21.60
CA ILE A 32 24.08 -31.47 -21.01
C ILE A 32 23.75 -30.23 -20.18
N LEU A 33 22.58 -29.64 -20.42
CA LEU A 33 21.96 -28.67 -19.51
C LEU A 33 20.93 -29.41 -18.67
N ARG A 34 21.09 -29.37 -17.35
CA ARG A 34 20.13 -29.95 -16.40
C ARG A 34 19.36 -28.83 -15.70
N SER A 35 18.05 -28.82 -15.82
CA SER A 35 17.17 -27.85 -15.17
C SER A 35 17.03 -28.10 -13.67
N GLY A 36 16.45 -27.15 -12.94
CA GLY A 36 16.19 -27.26 -11.49
C GLY A 36 15.24 -28.39 -11.12
N ASP A 37 14.30 -28.72 -12.02
CA ASP A 37 13.40 -29.89 -11.92
C ASP A 37 14.00 -31.16 -12.56
N SER A 38 15.32 -31.22 -12.70
CA SER A 38 16.08 -32.40 -13.16
C SER A 38 15.79 -32.89 -14.59
N ARG A 39 15.24 -32.03 -15.46
CA ARG A 39 15.14 -32.34 -16.89
C ARG A 39 16.48 -32.09 -17.56
N GLU A 40 16.90 -33.03 -18.40
CA GLU A 40 18.16 -32.95 -19.13
C GLU A 40 17.90 -32.64 -20.60
N VAL A 41 18.64 -31.67 -21.13
CA VAL A 41 18.63 -31.33 -22.56
C VAL A 41 20.07 -31.42 -23.06
N ARG A 42 20.30 -32.30 -24.04
CA ARG A 42 21.62 -32.41 -24.69
C ARG A 42 21.76 -31.31 -25.72
N VAL A 43 22.85 -30.55 -25.66
CA VAL A 43 23.03 -29.36 -26.49
C VAL A 43 24.44 -29.31 -27.10
N PRO A 44 24.60 -28.70 -28.28
CA PRO A 44 25.91 -28.34 -28.81
C PRO A 44 26.48 -27.10 -28.06
N LYS A 45 27.56 -27.29 -27.30
CA LYS A 45 28.27 -26.28 -26.49
C LYS A 45 28.65 -25.06 -27.33
N LEU A 46 29.12 -25.25 -28.56
CA LEU A 46 29.51 -24.16 -29.46
C LEU A 46 28.37 -23.16 -29.71
N TYR A 47 27.15 -23.65 -29.91
CA TYR A 47 25.99 -22.79 -30.15
C TYR A 47 25.58 -22.08 -28.86
N ILE A 48 25.46 -22.80 -27.75
CA ILE A 48 25.06 -22.17 -26.48
C ILE A 48 26.08 -21.11 -26.05
N ALA A 49 27.38 -21.39 -26.12
CA ALA A 49 28.44 -20.45 -25.76
C ALA A 49 28.46 -19.18 -26.64
N LYS A 50 28.03 -19.29 -27.90
CA LYS A 50 27.91 -18.13 -28.80
C LYS A 50 26.80 -17.17 -28.38
N PHE A 51 25.71 -17.69 -27.82
CA PHE A 51 24.56 -16.91 -27.39
C PHE A 51 24.60 -16.53 -25.90
N SER A 52 25.37 -17.25 -25.08
CA SER A 52 25.53 -17.01 -23.65
C SER A 52 26.99 -17.14 -23.22
N PRO A 53 27.66 -16.01 -22.91
CA PRO A 53 29.00 -16.02 -22.31
C PRO A 53 29.01 -16.77 -20.97
N VAL A 54 27.98 -16.56 -20.14
CA VAL A 54 27.83 -17.17 -18.81
C VAL A 54 27.79 -18.70 -18.89
N LEU A 55 26.91 -19.26 -19.74
CA LEU A 55 26.83 -20.71 -19.91
C LEU A 55 28.10 -21.25 -20.57
N GLY A 56 28.73 -20.50 -21.48
CA GLY A 56 30.02 -20.85 -22.06
C GLY A 56 31.12 -21.05 -21.01
N ALA A 57 31.20 -20.15 -20.03
CA ALA A 57 32.12 -20.26 -18.90
C ALA A 57 31.79 -21.48 -18.01
N LEU A 58 30.52 -21.67 -17.66
CA LEU A 58 30.09 -22.82 -16.86
C LEU A 58 30.43 -24.16 -17.53
N PHE A 59 30.27 -24.26 -18.85
CA PHE A 59 30.67 -25.46 -19.58
C PHE A 59 32.19 -25.67 -19.60
N HIS A 60 32.99 -24.61 -19.58
CA HIS A 60 34.44 -24.71 -19.49
C HIS A 60 34.84 -25.28 -18.12
N ASP A 61 34.25 -24.77 -17.04
CA ASP A 61 34.53 -25.22 -15.67
C ASP A 61 34.06 -26.67 -15.42
N ALA A 62 32.88 -27.02 -15.94
CA ALA A 62 32.38 -28.39 -15.88
C ALA A 62 33.30 -29.38 -16.60
N SER A 63 33.88 -28.98 -17.75
CA SER A 63 34.80 -29.82 -18.53
C SER A 63 36.14 -30.04 -17.82
N ASN A 64 36.60 -29.06 -17.02
CA ASN A 64 37.84 -29.17 -16.26
C ASN A 64 37.70 -30.05 -15.01
N SER A 65 36.49 -30.15 -14.46
CA SER A 65 36.20 -30.93 -13.25
C SER A 65 36.10 -32.44 -13.53
N THR A 66 35.77 -32.85 -14.76
CA THR A 66 35.59 -34.25 -15.18
C THR A 66 36.89 -35.02 -15.43
N VAL A 67 38.07 -34.41 -15.28
CA VAL A 67 39.38 -35.01 -15.61
C VAL A 67 39.78 -36.17 -14.68
N HIS A 68 39.10 -36.38 -13.54
CA HIS A 68 39.51 -37.36 -12.51
C HIS A 68 38.70 -38.66 -12.38
N VAL A 69 37.65 -38.91 -13.17
CA VAL A 69 36.84 -40.15 -13.02
C VAL A 69 36.46 -40.73 -14.39
N ASN A 70 37.08 -41.87 -14.74
CA ASN A 70 36.73 -42.89 -15.75
C ASN A 70 36.51 -42.42 -17.23
N PRO A 71 37.17 -43.03 -18.23
CA PRO A 71 37.13 -42.59 -19.64
C PRO A 71 35.87 -42.99 -20.45
N ASP A 72 34.86 -43.60 -19.83
CA ASP A 72 33.53 -43.77 -20.45
C ASP A 72 32.75 -42.45 -20.29
N ALA A 73 33.11 -41.51 -21.17
CA ALA A 73 32.85 -40.07 -21.16
C ALA A 73 31.43 -39.64 -20.75
N LEU A 74 31.27 -39.18 -19.51
CA LEU A 74 30.14 -38.37 -19.09
C LEU A 74 30.26 -36.98 -19.73
N LEU A 75 29.29 -36.61 -20.55
CA LEU A 75 29.21 -35.27 -21.15
C LEU A 75 29.21 -34.19 -20.05
N PRO A 76 29.90 -33.05 -20.26
CA PRO A 76 29.91 -31.95 -19.30
C PRO A 76 28.48 -31.50 -19.01
N THR A 77 28.07 -31.64 -17.76
CA THR A 77 26.72 -31.36 -17.30
C THR A 77 26.71 -30.08 -16.48
N VAL A 78 25.90 -29.11 -16.89
CA VAL A 78 25.72 -27.84 -16.17
C VAL A 78 24.33 -27.84 -15.52
N GLN A 79 24.31 -27.70 -14.20
CA GLN A 79 23.07 -27.56 -13.42
C GLN A 79 22.60 -26.11 -13.44
N LEU A 80 21.34 -25.90 -13.80
CA LEU A 80 20.67 -24.61 -13.87
C LEU A 80 19.55 -24.54 -12.79
N SER A 81 19.15 -23.32 -12.42
CA SER A 81 18.08 -23.12 -11.42
C SER A 81 16.68 -23.02 -12.04
N GLU A 82 16.59 -22.81 -13.34
CA GLU A 82 15.34 -22.60 -14.07
C GLU A 82 14.61 -23.93 -14.28
N SER A 83 13.28 -23.87 -14.41
CA SER A 83 12.49 -25.04 -14.76
C SER A 83 12.84 -25.55 -16.15
N GLY A 84 12.63 -26.84 -16.39
CA GLY A 84 12.88 -27.45 -17.70
C GLY A 84 12.00 -26.84 -18.79
N VAL A 85 10.81 -26.35 -18.45
CA VAL A 85 9.93 -25.61 -19.38
C VAL A 85 10.59 -24.30 -19.82
N THR A 86 11.08 -23.50 -18.88
CA THR A 86 11.78 -22.24 -19.19
C THR A 86 13.06 -22.51 -19.99
N LEU A 87 13.82 -23.54 -19.63
CA LEU A 87 15.02 -23.96 -20.35
C LEU A 87 14.72 -24.34 -21.81
N ILE A 88 13.72 -25.19 -22.05
CA ILE A 88 13.31 -25.61 -23.40
C ILE A 88 12.91 -24.40 -24.25
N ARG A 89 12.11 -23.48 -23.67
CA ARG A 89 11.70 -22.25 -24.37
C ARG A 89 12.91 -21.39 -24.71
N LEU A 90 13.83 -21.18 -23.78
CA LEU A 90 15.04 -20.40 -24.00
C LEU A 90 15.88 -20.97 -25.15
N ILE A 91 16.04 -22.30 -25.19
CA ILE A 91 16.76 -23.01 -26.25
C ILE A 91 16.04 -22.84 -27.61
N SER A 92 14.70 -22.82 -27.64
CA SER A 92 13.94 -22.64 -28.89
C SER A 92 14.23 -21.31 -29.61
N PHE A 93 14.75 -20.30 -28.92
CA PHE A 93 15.17 -19.02 -29.52
C PHE A 93 16.60 -19.01 -30.06
N ILE A 94 17.42 -20.02 -29.73
CA ILE A 94 18.82 -20.14 -30.17
C ILE A 94 18.90 -20.91 -31.50
N PHE A 95 18.08 -21.95 -31.62
CA PHE A 95 18.07 -22.85 -32.77
C PHE A 95 17.00 -22.44 -33.79
N PRO A 96 17.11 -22.88 -35.06
CA PRO A 96 16.15 -22.54 -36.12
C PRO A 96 14.82 -23.29 -35.97
N LEU A 97 14.18 -23.10 -34.82
CA LEU A 97 12.85 -23.60 -34.48
C LEU A 97 11.89 -22.42 -34.40
N SER A 98 10.59 -22.70 -34.54
CA SER A 98 9.58 -21.69 -34.25
C SER A 98 9.69 -21.30 -32.77
N PRO A 99 9.97 -20.03 -32.44
CA PRO A 99 10.14 -19.60 -31.06
C PRO A 99 8.86 -19.87 -30.29
N THR A 100 9.00 -20.54 -29.15
CA THR A 100 7.86 -20.89 -28.29
C THR A 100 7.73 -19.88 -27.16
N LEU A 101 6.67 -19.07 -27.22
CA LEU A 101 6.30 -18.18 -26.13
C LEU A 101 5.26 -18.85 -25.21
N PRO A 102 5.26 -18.52 -23.91
CA PRO A 102 4.13 -18.83 -23.05
C PRO A 102 2.84 -18.17 -23.60
N PRO A 103 1.66 -18.72 -23.28
CA PRO A 103 0.40 -18.06 -23.61
C PRO A 103 0.34 -16.68 -22.92
N THR A 104 -0.37 -15.72 -23.53
CA THR A 104 -0.46 -14.34 -23.02
C THR A 104 -1.08 -14.23 -21.62
N SER A 105 -1.85 -15.24 -21.20
CA SER A 105 -2.37 -15.35 -19.83
C SER A 105 -1.32 -15.76 -18.79
N ALA A 106 -0.20 -16.36 -19.20
CA ALA A 106 0.88 -16.82 -18.33
C ALA A 106 2.00 -15.77 -18.22
N ILE A 107 1.68 -14.64 -17.59
CA ILE A 107 2.62 -13.51 -17.45
C ILE A 107 3.85 -13.90 -16.63
N GLU A 108 3.70 -14.71 -15.58
CA GLU A 108 4.81 -15.23 -14.76
C GLU A 108 5.83 -15.99 -15.60
N GLU A 109 5.38 -16.96 -16.38
CA GLU A 109 6.24 -17.80 -17.21
C GLU A 109 7.02 -16.96 -18.24
N THR A 110 6.40 -15.89 -18.74
CA THR A 110 7.05 -14.97 -19.69
C THR A 110 8.09 -14.10 -19.01
N MET A 111 7.79 -13.57 -17.82
CA MET A 111 8.74 -12.80 -17.03
C MET A 111 9.92 -13.66 -16.57
N GLU A 112 9.68 -14.93 -16.20
CA GLU A 112 10.74 -15.90 -15.89
C GLU A 112 11.64 -16.19 -17.09
N LEU A 113 11.06 -16.32 -18.29
CA LEU A 113 11.83 -16.51 -19.53
C LEU A 113 12.72 -15.30 -19.84
N LEU A 114 12.18 -14.08 -19.71
CA LEU A 114 12.96 -12.84 -19.85
C LEU A 114 14.09 -12.77 -18.80
N SER A 115 13.77 -13.12 -17.55
CA SER A 115 14.73 -13.17 -16.45
C SER A 115 15.86 -14.16 -16.72
N ALA A 116 15.54 -15.35 -17.24
CA ALA A 116 16.53 -16.37 -17.57
C ALA A 116 17.45 -15.91 -18.72
N ALA A 117 16.88 -15.33 -19.78
CA ALA A 117 17.66 -14.76 -20.88
C ALA A 117 18.59 -13.64 -20.41
N GLN A 118 18.13 -12.79 -19.48
CA GLN A 118 18.96 -11.74 -18.86
C GLN A 118 20.07 -12.32 -17.98
N LYS A 119 19.73 -13.27 -17.08
CA LYS A 119 20.67 -13.92 -16.15
C LYS A 119 21.83 -14.61 -16.88
N TYR A 120 21.55 -15.22 -18.03
CA TYR A 120 22.56 -15.89 -18.85
C TYR A 120 23.18 -14.99 -19.92
N GLU A 121 22.97 -13.67 -19.84
CA GLU A 121 23.50 -12.67 -20.76
C GLU A 121 23.18 -12.93 -22.24
N MET A 122 22.03 -13.56 -22.53
CA MET A 122 21.59 -13.89 -23.87
C MET A 122 20.95 -12.69 -24.58
N SER A 123 21.72 -11.64 -24.82
CA SER A 123 21.21 -10.34 -25.31
C SER A 123 20.41 -10.44 -26.61
N SER A 124 20.84 -11.26 -27.57
CA SER A 124 20.12 -11.47 -28.84
C SER A 124 18.81 -12.24 -28.65
N VAL A 125 18.79 -13.25 -27.78
CA VAL A 125 17.59 -14.00 -27.41
C VAL A 125 16.61 -13.11 -26.67
N LEU A 126 17.08 -12.33 -25.70
CA LEU A 126 16.27 -11.37 -24.95
C LEU A 126 15.60 -10.35 -25.88
N ALA A 127 16.35 -9.79 -26.84
CA ALA A 127 15.80 -8.89 -27.85
C ALA A 127 14.76 -9.59 -28.75
N HIS A 128 15.01 -10.84 -29.14
CA HIS A 128 14.08 -11.62 -29.95
C HIS A 128 12.77 -11.93 -29.18
N ILE A 129 12.86 -12.32 -27.91
CA ILE A 129 11.69 -12.52 -27.04
C ILE A 129 10.85 -11.24 -26.97
N ARG A 130 11.49 -10.09 -26.67
CA ARG A 130 10.81 -8.78 -26.62
C ARG A 130 10.13 -8.41 -27.94
N LEU A 131 10.77 -8.68 -29.08
CA LEU A 131 10.18 -8.45 -30.39
C LEU A 131 8.93 -9.30 -30.59
N CYS A 132 8.98 -10.58 -30.24
CA CYS A 132 7.81 -11.46 -30.34
C CYS A 132 6.68 -11.00 -29.41
N LEU A 133 6.98 -10.54 -28.19
CA LEU A 133 5.99 -9.98 -27.25
C LEU A 133 5.37 -8.68 -27.77
N ALA A 134 6.15 -7.82 -28.44
CA ALA A 134 5.65 -6.58 -29.03
C ALA A 134 4.72 -6.80 -30.24
N GLN A 135 4.79 -7.97 -30.89
CA GLN A 135 3.93 -8.34 -32.01
C GLN A 135 2.61 -8.99 -31.58
N GLN A 136 2.41 -9.26 -30.28
CA GLN A 136 1.17 -9.84 -29.79
C GLN A 136 0.01 -8.84 -29.85
N ASP A 137 -1.15 -9.32 -30.27
CA ASP A 137 -2.43 -8.62 -30.19
C ASP A 137 -3.41 -9.48 -29.37
N PRO A 138 -3.80 -9.07 -28.15
CA PRO A 138 -3.47 -7.80 -27.49
C PRO A 138 -2.01 -7.72 -27.00
N PRO A 139 -1.50 -6.50 -26.68
CA PRO A 139 -0.15 -6.32 -26.12
C PRO A 139 0.07 -7.11 -24.83
N PHE A 140 1.28 -7.65 -24.65
CA PHE A 140 1.67 -8.45 -23.50
C PHE A 140 1.46 -7.72 -22.15
N ILE A 141 1.97 -6.49 -22.03
CA ILE A 141 1.73 -5.61 -20.87
C ILE A 141 0.63 -4.62 -21.25
N ARG A 142 -0.44 -4.62 -20.46
CA ARG A 142 -1.68 -3.87 -20.68
C ARG A 142 -2.28 -3.40 -19.35
N LYS A 143 -3.28 -2.53 -19.41
CA LYS A 143 -3.82 -1.85 -18.22
C LYS A 143 -4.35 -2.80 -17.14
N ASP A 144 -4.97 -3.91 -17.53
CA ASP A 144 -5.52 -4.92 -16.62
C ASP A 144 -4.45 -5.70 -15.85
N ASN A 145 -3.26 -5.89 -16.45
CA ASN A 145 -2.16 -6.63 -15.82
C ASN A 145 -0.98 -5.74 -15.39
N ALA A 146 -1.04 -4.41 -15.57
CA ALA A 146 0.08 -3.49 -15.35
C ALA A 146 0.69 -3.59 -13.94
N PHE A 147 -0.12 -3.66 -12.87
CA PHE A 147 0.41 -3.81 -11.51
C PHE A 147 1.13 -5.14 -11.29
N ARG A 148 0.58 -6.24 -11.83
CA ARG A 148 1.18 -7.57 -11.73
C ARG A 148 2.47 -7.65 -12.55
N ALA A 149 2.46 -7.10 -13.77
CA ALA A 149 3.61 -6.98 -14.63
C ALA A 149 4.73 -6.16 -13.98
N TYR A 150 4.39 -5.03 -13.36
CA TYR A 150 5.33 -4.19 -12.62
C TYR A 150 5.96 -4.93 -11.45
N SER A 151 5.14 -5.61 -10.62
CA SER A 151 5.64 -6.38 -9.47
C SER A 151 6.59 -7.50 -9.90
N LEU A 152 6.24 -8.27 -10.94
CA LEU A 152 7.12 -9.32 -11.49
C LEU A 152 8.39 -8.74 -12.09
N ALA A 153 8.29 -7.64 -12.84
CA ALA A 153 9.45 -7.00 -13.44
C ALA A 153 10.41 -6.44 -12.37
N GLN A 154 9.87 -5.88 -11.27
CA GLN A 154 10.65 -5.51 -10.10
C GLN A 154 11.32 -6.74 -9.48
N LYS A 155 10.59 -7.83 -9.25
CA LYS A 155 11.12 -9.09 -8.69
C LYS A 155 12.29 -9.66 -9.50
N TYR A 156 12.17 -9.68 -10.83
CA TYR A 156 13.16 -10.27 -11.74
C TYR A 156 14.23 -9.29 -12.24
N GLY A 157 14.20 -8.02 -11.83
CA GLY A 157 15.17 -7.04 -12.30
C GLY A 157 15.01 -6.63 -13.77
N LEU A 158 13.80 -6.72 -14.31
CA LEU A 158 13.49 -6.46 -15.72
C LEU A 158 13.12 -4.99 -15.95
N ARG A 159 14.14 -4.11 -16.07
CA ARG A 159 13.94 -2.65 -16.10
C ARG A 159 12.99 -2.17 -17.21
N GLN A 160 13.08 -2.71 -18.42
CA GLN A 160 12.24 -2.25 -19.55
C GLN A 160 10.76 -2.56 -19.30
N GLU A 161 10.49 -3.75 -18.81
CA GLU A 161 9.16 -4.23 -18.46
C GLU A 161 8.60 -3.48 -17.25
N ALA A 162 9.44 -3.15 -16.26
CA ALA A 162 9.07 -2.36 -15.09
C ALA A 162 8.68 -0.92 -15.48
N VAL A 163 9.51 -0.24 -16.29
CA VAL A 163 9.19 1.09 -16.82
C VAL A 163 7.88 1.05 -17.60
N LYS A 164 7.75 0.11 -18.54
CA LYS A 164 6.55 0.02 -19.36
C LYS A 164 5.28 -0.23 -18.56
N SER A 165 5.38 -1.04 -17.52
CA SER A 165 4.27 -1.31 -16.60
C SER A 165 3.95 -0.07 -15.76
N ALA A 166 4.97 0.61 -15.22
CA ALA A 166 4.81 1.83 -14.42
C ALA A 166 4.13 2.95 -15.23
N GLU A 167 4.53 3.16 -16.49
CA GLU A 167 3.87 4.08 -17.42
C GLU A 167 2.36 3.82 -17.49
N LEU A 168 1.96 2.56 -17.72
CA LEU A 168 0.55 2.19 -17.87
C LEU A 168 -0.24 2.38 -16.57
N THR A 169 0.41 2.33 -15.42
CA THR A 169 -0.26 2.60 -14.13
C THR A 169 -0.53 4.09 -13.89
N LEU A 170 0.11 5.02 -14.62
CA LEU A 170 -0.18 6.47 -14.48
C LEU A 170 -1.64 6.80 -14.85
N GLU A 171 -2.25 5.97 -15.70
CA GLU A 171 -3.65 6.08 -16.10
C GLU A 171 -4.62 5.38 -15.11
N LEU A 172 -4.10 4.76 -14.05
CA LEU A 172 -4.87 4.01 -13.06
C LEU A 172 -4.86 4.72 -11.72
N SER A 173 -5.93 4.55 -10.95
CA SER A 173 -6.00 5.06 -9.58
C SER A 173 -4.97 4.36 -8.70
N LEU A 174 -4.16 5.15 -7.98
CA LEU A 174 -3.15 4.67 -7.05
C LEU A 174 -3.53 5.12 -5.62
N THR A 175 -4.65 4.61 -5.12
CA THR A 175 -5.05 4.73 -3.71
C THR A 175 -4.98 3.36 -3.04
N LEU A 176 -4.72 3.31 -1.73
CA LEU A 176 -4.66 2.04 -0.99
C LEU A 176 -6.00 1.28 -1.06
N ARG A 177 -7.12 2.00 -1.05
CA ARG A 177 -8.46 1.43 -1.21
C ARG A 177 -8.66 0.81 -2.59
N ASP A 178 -8.30 1.50 -3.66
CA ASP A 178 -8.49 0.98 -5.03
C ASP A 178 -7.56 -0.21 -5.35
N LEU A 179 -6.49 -0.38 -4.56
CA LEU A 179 -5.55 -1.47 -4.70
C LEU A 179 -5.83 -2.68 -3.81
N GLU A 180 -6.81 -2.65 -2.91
CA GLU A 180 -7.11 -3.71 -1.92
C GLU A 180 -6.93 -5.14 -2.50
N GLY A 181 -7.62 -5.47 -3.59
CA GLY A 181 -7.54 -6.79 -4.24
C GLY A 181 -6.25 -7.08 -5.05
N ARG A 182 -5.27 -6.18 -5.02
CA ARG A 182 -3.99 -6.25 -5.75
C ARG A 182 -2.77 -6.14 -4.83
N LEU A 183 -2.96 -5.78 -3.55
CA LEU A 183 -1.87 -5.58 -2.61
C LEU A 183 -1.08 -6.87 -2.32
N ASP A 184 -1.71 -8.04 -2.37
CA ASP A 184 -1.02 -9.33 -2.21
C ASP A 184 0.03 -9.60 -3.28
N ILE A 185 -0.19 -9.06 -4.48
CA ILE A 185 0.65 -9.31 -5.64
C ILE A 185 1.91 -8.43 -5.57
N MET A 186 1.90 -7.35 -4.77
CA MET A 186 2.96 -6.35 -4.77
C MET A 186 3.45 -6.06 -3.35
N PRO A 187 4.67 -6.51 -3.00
CA PRO A 187 5.36 -6.10 -1.78
C PRO A 187 5.36 -4.58 -1.63
N GLY A 188 5.26 -4.10 -0.39
CA GLY A 188 5.21 -2.66 -0.10
C GLY A 188 6.43 -1.90 -0.61
N ALA A 189 7.60 -2.55 -0.69
CA ALA A 189 8.78 -1.99 -1.31
C ALA A 189 8.58 -1.64 -2.79
N TYR A 190 7.97 -2.53 -3.58
CA TYR A 190 7.69 -2.27 -5.00
C TYR A 190 6.62 -1.19 -5.15
N LEU A 191 5.60 -1.22 -4.30
CA LEU A 191 4.54 -0.21 -4.28
C LEU A 191 5.09 1.19 -3.93
N HIS A 192 6.05 1.29 -3.01
CA HIS A 192 6.74 2.52 -2.68
C HIS A 192 7.51 3.09 -3.88
N GLU A 193 8.26 2.25 -4.61
CA GLU A 193 8.96 2.70 -5.82
C GLU A 193 7.97 3.14 -6.91
N LEU A 194 6.84 2.45 -7.06
CA LEU A 194 5.80 2.84 -8.02
C LEU A 194 5.17 4.18 -7.66
N TRP A 195 4.84 4.37 -6.39
CA TRP A 195 4.31 5.65 -5.90
C TRP A 195 5.33 6.78 -6.07
N THR A 196 6.60 6.53 -5.77
CA THR A 196 7.69 7.49 -5.97
C THR A 196 7.81 7.88 -7.45
N PHE A 197 7.75 6.91 -8.36
CA PHE A 197 7.71 7.15 -9.81
C PHE A 197 6.54 8.06 -10.21
N HIS A 198 5.33 7.78 -9.71
CA HIS A 198 4.14 8.61 -9.95
C HIS A 198 4.35 10.05 -9.46
N GLU A 199 4.91 10.24 -8.27
CA GLU A 199 5.15 11.58 -7.70
C GLU A 199 6.23 12.36 -8.45
N ILE A 200 7.32 11.70 -8.85
CA ILE A 200 8.37 12.32 -9.67
C ILE A 200 7.80 12.74 -11.02
N PHE A 201 6.99 11.87 -11.66
CA PHE A 201 6.31 12.20 -12.90
C PHE A 201 5.36 13.40 -12.72
N ARG A 202 4.46 13.37 -11.73
CA ARG A 202 3.51 14.48 -11.47
C ARG A 202 4.22 15.80 -11.19
N ARG A 203 5.28 15.77 -10.36
CA ARG A 203 6.07 16.96 -10.04
C ARG A 203 6.79 17.51 -11.28
N SER A 204 7.41 16.63 -12.07
CA SER A 204 8.09 17.01 -13.31
C SER A 204 7.12 17.56 -14.35
N ALA A 205 5.99 16.88 -14.58
CA ALA A 205 4.94 17.32 -15.49
C ALA A 205 4.35 18.67 -15.08
N ARG A 206 4.10 18.89 -13.78
CA ARG A 206 3.67 20.21 -13.27
C ARG A 206 4.67 21.32 -13.54
N SER A 207 5.96 21.04 -13.42
CA SER A 207 7.02 22.02 -13.70
C SER A 207 7.12 22.29 -15.20
N ASP A 208 7.25 21.22 -16.00
CA ASP A 208 7.47 21.32 -17.43
C ASP A 208 6.26 21.92 -18.16
N VAL A 209 5.03 21.65 -17.67
CA VAL A 209 3.82 22.32 -18.17
C VAL A 209 3.83 23.80 -17.83
N ARG A 210 4.19 24.23 -16.62
CA ARG A 210 4.28 25.67 -16.31
C ARG A 210 5.30 26.37 -17.20
N ASP A 211 6.45 25.75 -17.44
CA ASP A 211 7.47 26.29 -18.33
C ASP A 211 6.97 26.36 -19.78
N PHE A 212 6.21 25.34 -20.21
CA PHE A 212 5.51 25.34 -21.49
C PHE A 212 4.47 26.46 -21.57
N GLU A 213 3.66 26.70 -20.54
CA GLU A 213 2.65 27.77 -20.52
C GLU A 213 3.30 29.16 -20.64
N VAL A 214 4.38 29.41 -19.90
CA VAL A 214 5.13 30.68 -19.96
C VAL A 214 5.78 30.88 -21.33
N SER A 215 6.40 29.82 -21.87
CA SER A 215 7.06 29.88 -23.18
C SER A 215 6.03 30.01 -24.32
N SER A 216 4.93 29.26 -24.25
CA SER A 216 3.85 29.24 -25.24
C SER A 216 3.01 30.51 -25.23
N ALA A 217 2.91 31.22 -24.11
CA ALA A 217 2.29 32.55 -24.10
C ALA A 217 3.00 33.53 -25.06
N SER A 218 4.28 33.28 -25.39
CA SER A 218 5.05 34.07 -26.36
C SER A 218 5.01 33.54 -27.80
N SER A 219 4.77 32.23 -28.01
CA SER A 219 4.92 31.53 -29.30
C SER A 219 3.65 30.89 -29.87
N MET A 220 2.60 30.67 -29.05
CA MET A 220 1.31 30.17 -29.52
C MET A 220 0.77 31.07 -30.64
N PRO A 221 0.14 30.50 -31.67
CA PRO A 221 -0.48 31.30 -32.71
C PRO A 221 -1.41 32.30 -32.03
N LYS A 222 -1.20 33.59 -32.29
CA LYS A 222 -1.97 34.74 -31.77
C LYS A 222 -3.50 34.65 -32.04
N GLY A 223 -3.98 33.53 -32.57
CA GLY A 223 -5.34 33.20 -32.97
C GLY A 223 -6.16 32.35 -31.98
N LEU A 224 -5.61 31.79 -30.89
CA LEU A 224 -6.41 31.06 -29.89
C LEU A 224 -7.17 32.01 -28.94
N LYS A 225 -7.99 32.92 -29.49
CA LYS A 225 -8.80 33.87 -28.73
C LYS A 225 -10.04 33.18 -28.16
N CYS A 226 -9.88 32.20 -27.28
CA CYS A 226 -11.04 31.61 -26.60
C CYS A 226 -11.78 32.67 -25.77
N THR A 227 -13.12 32.63 -25.77
CA THR A 227 -13.98 33.48 -24.93
C THR A 227 -13.88 33.12 -23.44
N SER A 228 -13.58 31.85 -23.15
CA SER A 228 -13.29 31.35 -21.81
C SER A 228 -11.79 31.14 -21.66
N ARG A 229 -11.08 32.16 -21.17
CA ARG A 229 -9.63 32.08 -20.95
C ARG A 229 -9.31 31.41 -19.62
N GLY A 230 -8.37 30.48 -19.64
CA GLY A 230 -7.70 29.99 -18.44
C GLY A 230 -6.58 30.94 -18.00
N LEU A 231 -5.76 30.48 -17.06
CA LEU A 231 -4.51 31.15 -16.69
C LEU A 231 -3.58 31.29 -17.92
N PHE A 232 -2.82 32.38 -17.98
CA PHE A 232 -1.80 32.66 -19.02
C PHE A 232 -2.30 32.76 -20.47
N GLY A 233 -3.60 32.95 -20.70
CA GLY A 233 -4.15 33.19 -22.05
C GLY A 233 -4.39 31.92 -22.89
N ILE A 234 -4.22 30.74 -22.29
CA ILE A 234 -4.55 29.45 -22.87
C ILE A 234 -6.08 29.24 -22.82
N PRO A 235 -6.71 28.63 -23.84
CA PRO A 235 -8.13 28.26 -23.77
C PRO A 235 -8.43 27.42 -22.52
N SER A 236 -9.51 27.73 -21.80
CA SER A 236 -9.82 27.06 -20.53
C SER A 236 -9.97 25.55 -20.66
N TRP A 237 -10.49 25.06 -21.79
CA TRP A 237 -10.61 23.61 -22.06
C TRP A 237 -9.25 22.93 -22.15
N LEU A 238 -8.25 23.60 -22.73
CA LEU A 238 -6.90 23.08 -22.90
C LEU A 238 -6.18 23.05 -21.55
N TYR A 239 -6.30 24.14 -20.79
CA TYR A 239 -5.80 24.19 -19.42
C TYR A 239 -6.45 23.10 -18.55
N CYS A 240 -7.77 22.93 -18.62
CA CYS A 240 -8.47 21.86 -17.90
C CYS A 240 -8.02 20.47 -18.34
N TYR A 241 -7.82 20.23 -19.65
CA TYR A 241 -7.31 18.97 -20.16
C TYR A 241 -5.91 18.67 -19.61
N ILE A 242 -4.96 19.61 -19.76
CA ILE A 242 -3.59 19.45 -19.27
C ILE A 242 -3.59 19.24 -17.74
N THR A 243 -4.35 20.05 -17.00
CA THR A 243 -4.50 19.92 -15.55
C THR A 243 -5.11 18.55 -15.19
N SER A 244 -6.06 18.04 -15.97
CA SER A 244 -6.64 16.71 -15.73
C SER A 244 -5.64 15.59 -15.97
N CYS A 245 -4.79 15.67 -17.00
CA CYS A 245 -3.72 14.70 -17.23
C CYS A 245 -2.71 14.67 -16.07
N ILE A 246 -2.44 15.82 -15.45
CA ILE A 246 -1.53 15.94 -14.30
C ILE A 246 -2.18 15.50 -12.99
N CYS A 247 -3.45 15.87 -12.76
CA CYS A 247 -4.10 15.79 -11.46
C CYS A 247 -5.04 14.58 -11.33
N ALA A 248 -5.58 14.06 -12.42
CA ALA A 248 -6.73 13.16 -12.40
C ALA A 248 -6.66 12.09 -13.48
N PHE A 249 -5.80 11.08 -13.29
CA PHE A 249 -5.81 9.76 -13.95
C PHE A 249 -6.25 9.74 -15.43
N PHE A 250 -5.91 10.80 -16.19
CA PHE A 250 -6.55 11.03 -17.48
C PHE A 250 -5.65 10.45 -18.57
N PRO A 251 -6.20 9.68 -19.52
CA PRO A 251 -5.42 9.16 -20.63
C PRO A 251 -4.76 10.31 -21.38
N HIS A 252 -3.43 10.30 -21.42
CA HIS A 252 -2.65 11.13 -22.32
C HIS A 252 -2.76 10.53 -23.73
N ASP A 253 -3.93 10.70 -24.34
CA ASP A 253 -4.25 10.23 -25.69
C ASP A 253 -4.85 11.36 -26.53
N PHE A 254 -4.46 11.40 -27.80
CA PHE A 254 -4.92 12.37 -28.78
C PHE A 254 -6.43 12.32 -28.97
N VAL A 255 -7.06 11.13 -28.84
CA VAL A 255 -8.52 10.99 -28.95
C VAL A 255 -9.24 11.72 -27.81
N GLU A 256 -8.76 11.60 -26.57
CA GLU A 256 -9.34 12.30 -25.42
C GLU A 256 -9.10 13.81 -25.49
N TYR A 257 -7.93 14.22 -25.97
CA TYR A 257 -7.64 15.61 -26.28
C TYR A 257 -8.63 16.20 -27.29
N GLN A 258 -8.89 15.48 -28.39
CA GLN A 258 -9.88 15.88 -29.40
C GLN A 258 -11.30 15.92 -28.81
N LYS A 259 -11.69 14.95 -27.99
CA LYS A 259 -13.00 14.95 -27.32
C LYS A 259 -13.16 16.16 -26.40
N ALA A 260 -12.13 16.53 -25.65
CA ALA A 260 -12.15 17.72 -24.78
C ALA A 260 -12.36 19.00 -25.58
N TRP A 261 -11.66 19.14 -26.72
CA TRP A 261 -11.85 20.25 -27.65
C TRP A 261 -13.26 20.30 -28.25
N VAL A 262 -13.75 19.19 -28.81
CA VAL A 262 -15.09 19.11 -29.43
C VAL A 262 -16.18 19.40 -28.40
N ARG A 263 -16.05 18.88 -27.18
CA ARG A 263 -16.98 19.13 -26.07
C ARG A 263 -17.06 20.63 -25.76
N HIS A 264 -15.90 21.29 -25.62
CA HIS A 264 -15.85 22.73 -25.38
C HIS A 264 -16.51 23.54 -26.50
N VAL A 265 -16.19 23.24 -27.77
CA VAL A 265 -16.80 23.93 -28.92
C VAL A 265 -18.31 23.77 -28.92
N LYS A 266 -18.82 22.58 -28.60
CA LYS A 266 -20.26 22.30 -28.55
C LYS A 266 -20.97 23.01 -27.39
N GLU A 267 -20.38 22.99 -26.20
CA GLU A 267 -21.01 23.54 -24.99
C GLU A 267 -20.95 25.06 -24.94
N THR A 268 -19.82 25.65 -25.32
CA THR A 268 -19.60 27.10 -25.23
C THR A 268 -19.95 27.84 -26.51
N ARG A 269 -20.13 27.12 -27.63
CA ARG A 269 -20.30 27.69 -28.99
C ARG A 269 -19.21 28.71 -29.34
N CYS A 270 -17.99 28.52 -28.82
CA CYS A 270 -16.88 29.44 -29.01
C CYS A 270 -16.43 29.43 -30.50
N PRO A 271 -16.62 30.53 -31.24
CA PRO A 271 -16.31 30.56 -32.68
C PRO A 271 -14.81 30.40 -32.93
N ASN A 272 -13.98 31.05 -32.10
CA ASN A 272 -12.53 31.01 -32.23
C ASN A 272 -11.92 29.63 -31.96
N CYS A 273 -12.55 28.81 -31.10
CA CYS A 273 -12.11 27.44 -30.87
C CYS A 273 -12.64 26.48 -31.95
N GLY A 274 -13.80 26.76 -32.56
CA GLY A 274 -14.37 25.95 -33.65
C GLY A 274 -13.64 26.11 -34.98
N GLU A 275 -12.98 27.26 -35.19
CA GLU A 275 -12.21 27.55 -36.41
C GLU A 275 -10.75 27.06 -36.38
N ILE A 276 -10.29 26.46 -35.27
CA ILE A 276 -8.93 25.92 -35.18
C ILE A 276 -8.80 24.75 -36.16
N SER A 277 -7.81 24.80 -37.05
CA SER A 277 -7.59 23.72 -38.00
C SER A 277 -7.08 22.45 -37.30
N PRO A 278 -7.41 21.24 -37.81
CA PRO A 278 -6.91 19.98 -37.27
C PRO A 278 -5.37 19.91 -37.20
N GLU A 279 -4.65 20.58 -38.11
CA GLU A 279 -3.19 20.64 -38.15
C GLU A 279 -2.63 21.44 -36.96
N VAL A 280 -3.27 22.56 -36.62
CA VAL A 280 -2.91 23.35 -35.43
C VAL A 280 -3.18 22.53 -34.16
N ILE A 281 -4.32 21.86 -34.07
CA ILE A 281 -4.66 20.94 -32.96
C ILE A 281 -3.62 19.82 -32.82
N ARG A 282 -3.18 19.21 -33.93
CA ARG A 282 -2.11 18.19 -33.91
C ARG A 282 -0.77 18.76 -33.45
N THR A 283 -0.41 19.96 -33.89
CA THR A 283 0.84 20.62 -33.50
C THR A 283 0.86 20.87 -31.99
N ILE A 284 -0.22 21.46 -31.46
CA ILE A 284 -0.38 21.69 -30.02
C ILE A 284 -0.29 20.37 -29.25
N TRP A 285 -0.93 19.31 -29.73
CA TRP A 285 -0.83 17.98 -29.15
C TRP A 285 0.61 17.46 -29.15
N THR A 286 1.35 17.56 -30.26
CA THR A 286 2.75 17.11 -30.34
C THR A 286 3.66 17.84 -29.37
N ASP A 287 3.46 19.15 -29.19
CA ASP A 287 4.22 19.94 -28.23
C ASP A 287 3.93 19.48 -26.79
N ILE A 288 2.65 19.28 -26.45
CA ILE A 288 2.23 18.76 -25.13
C ILE A 288 2.77 17.33 -24.92
N ASP A 289 2.65 16.45 -25.91
CA ASP A 289 3.19 15.08 -25.86
C ASP A 289 4.70 15.06 -25.64
N THR A 290 5.43 15.99 -26.26
CA THR A 290 6.88 16.14 -26.06
C THR A 290 7.20 16.53 -24.62
N VAL A 291 6.43 17.46 -24.03
CA VAL A 291 6.55 17.85 -22.62
C VAL A 291 6.33 16.66 -21.70
N PHE A 292 5.21 15.93 -21.87
CA PHE A 292 4.89 14.76 -21.04
C PHE A 292 5.93 13.63 -21.17
N ARG A 293 6.42 13.35 -22.39
CA ARG A 293 7.53 12.38 -22.58
C ARG A 293 8.82 12.83 -21.92
N GLY A 294 9.11 14.13 -21.91
CA GLY A 294 10.24 14.70 -21.19
C GLY A 294 10.14 14.46 -19.69
N SER A 295 8.97 14.73 -19.09
CA SER A 295 8.70 14.46 -17.69
C SER A 295 8.74 12.97 -17.34
N LEU A 296 8.26 12.12 -18.25
CA LEU A 296 8.30 10.66 -18.10
C LEU A 296 9.74 10.15 -18.05
N LYS A 297 10.60 10.59 -18.97
CA LYS A 297 12.03 10.22 -18.96
C LYS A 297 12.74 10.59 -17.66
N LYS A 298 12.36 11.70 -17.02
CA LYS A 298 12.90 12.08 -15.71
C LYS A 298 12.48 11.07 -14.63
N ALA A 299 11.21 10.66 -14.61
CA ALA A 299 10.72 9.63 -13.69
C ALA A 299 11.35 8.25 -13.96
N GLU A 300 11.54 7.88 -15.23
CA GLU A 300 12.21 6.64 -15.62
C GLU A 300 13.67 6.57 -15.18
N ALA A 301 14.38 7.72 -15.21
CA ALA A 301 15.77 7.79 -14.77
C ALA A 301 15.89 7.47 -13.27
N ASP A 302 14.94 7.97 -12.47
CA ASP A 302 14.91 7.80 -11.01
C ASP A 302 14.23 6.50 -10.56
N LEU A 303 13.64 5.71 -11.48
CA LEU A 303 13.02 4.44 -11.12
C LEU A 303 14.09 3.43 -10.64
N THR A 304 14.00 3.08 -9.36
CA THR A 304 14.84 2.05 -8.74
C THR A 304 14.26 0.67 -9.04
N ILE A 305 15.11 -0.25 -9.50
CA ILE A 305 14.77 -1.66 -9.66
C ILE A 305 15.35 -2.43 -8.50
N LEU A 306 14.49 -3.04 -7.67
CA LEU A 306 14.90 -3.68 -6.42
C LEU A 306 15.28 -5.15 -6.58
N GLY A 307 14.76 -5.84 -7.60
CA GLY A 307 15.17 -7.21 -7.92
C GLY A 307 16.39 -7.23 -8.86
N GLY A 308 17.24 -8.23 -8.66
CA GLY A 308 18.53 -8.37 -9.34
C GLY A 308 19.63 -8.88 -8.41
N ASP A 309 19.53 -8.55 -7.12
CA ASP A 309 20.41 -9.06 -6.08
C ASP A 309 19.70 -10.16 -5.30
N SER A 310 19.91 -11.42 -5.70
CA SER A 310 19.77 -12.53 -4.75
C SER A 310 20.77 -12.28 -3.62
N HIS A 311 20.26 -11.84 -2.46
CA HIS A 311 20.98 -11.59 -1.22
C HIS A 311 21.89 -10.35 -1.17
N SER A 312 21.31 -9.14 -1.15
CA SER A 312 21.80 -8.14 -0.19
C SER A 312 20.67 -7.22 0.26
N ARG A 313 20.12 -7.49 1.45
CA ARG A 313 19.30 -6.50 2.17
C ARG A 313 20.22 -5.36 2.61
N THR A 314 19.74 -4.14 2.45
CA THR A 314 20.41 -2.88 2.73
C THR A 314 21.04 -2.86 4.13
N ARG A 315 22.38 -2.86 4.15
CA ARG A 315 23.20 -2.63 5.34
C ARG A 315 23.07 -1.17 5.76
N ALA A 316 22.29 -0.91 6.80
CA ALA A 316 22.34 0.34 7.54
C ALA A 316 23.18 0.14 8.80
N GLY A 317 24.29 0.88 8.91
CA GLY A 317 25.12 0.92 10.11
C GLY A 317 26.62 0.92 9.81
N SER A 318 27.23 2.10 9.82
CA SER A 318 28.68 2.27 9.91
C SER A 318 29.19 1.72 11.25
N PRO A 319 30.34 1.01 11.30
CA PRO A 319 30.88 0.52 12.57
C PRO A 319 31.41 1.71 13.37
N THR A 320 30.72 2.06 14.44
CA THR A 320 31.25 2.95 15.46
C THR A 320 32.19 2.13 16.34
N THR A 321 33.36 2.71 16.61
CA THR A 321 34.48 2.15 17.39
C THR A 321 34.06 1.41 18.66
N LEU A 322 34.55 0.17 18.78
CA LEU A 322 34.38 -0.79 19.87
C LEU A 322 34.67 -0.20 21.26
N SER A 323 33.64 -0.11 22.09
CA SER A 323 33.76 -0.23 23.55
C SER A 323 33.55 -1.71 23.95
N LEU A 324 34.26 -2.18 24.98
CA LEU A 324 34.25 -3.59 25.44
C LEU A 324 32.82 -4.16 25.60
N PRO A 325 32.60 -5.47 25.32
CA PRO A 325 31.29 -6.08 25.45
C PRO A 325 30.83 -6.10 26.92
N GLU A 326 29.61 -5.61 27.14
CA GLU A 326 28.92 -5.64 28.43
C GLU A 326 28.45 -7.08 28.68
N CYS A 327 29.17 -7.81 29.54
CA CYS A 327 28.83 -9.19 29.92
C CYS A 327 27.81 -9.17 31.07
N VAL A 328 26.69 -9.87 30.92
CA VAL A 328 25.77 -10.14 32.03
C VAL A 328 26.22 -11.43 32.69
N ASP A 329 26.97 -11.33 33.78
CA ASP A 329 27.44 -12.48 34.55
C ASP A 329 26.33 -12.94 35.52
N VAL A 330 25.83 -14.15 35.30
CA VAL A 330 24.90 -14.82 36.20
C VAL A 330 25.73 -15.79 37.03
N SER A 331 25.69 -15.65 38.37
CA SER A 331 26.45 -16.50 39.27
C SER A 331 26.18 -17.99 39.00
N GLN A 332 27.24 -18.76 38.68
CA GLN A 332 27.21 -20.17 38.26
C GLN A 332 26.72 -20.41 36.82
N ALA A 333 27.17 -19.63 35.84
CA ALA A 333 26.88 -19.88 34.43
C ALA A 333 27.53 -21.20 33.93
N ASP A 334 26.72 -22.11 33.39
CA ASP A 334 27.17 -23.36 32.77
C ASP A 334 27.32 -23.25 31.23
N ILE A 335 26.90 -22.13 30.65
CA ILE A 335 26.91 -21.86 29.20
C ILE A 335 27.21 -20.37 28.93
N ILE A 336 27.82 -20.07 27.78
CA ILE A 336 28.01 -18.69 27.30
C ILE A 336 27.08 -18.47 26.10
N VAL A 337 26.25 -17.43 26.15
CA VAL A 337 25.38 -17.05 25.04
C VAL A 337 26.01 -15.88 24.28
N ARG A 338 26.23 -16.06 22.97
CA ARG A 338 26.81 -15.03 22.10
C ARG A 338 25.78 -14.53 21.08
N SER A 339 25.58 -13.22 21.02
CA SER A 339 24.80 -12.57 19.96
C SER A 339 25.55 -12.66 18.63
N SER A 340 24.84 -12.86 17.52
CA SER A 340 25.38 -12.80 16.17
C SER A 340 24.69 -11.74 15.34
N ASP A 341 25.47 -10.87 14.70
CA ASP A 341 24.98 -9.83 13.79
C ASP A 341 24.74 -10.38 12.35
N HIS A 342 24.63 -11.70 12.19
CA HIS A 342 24.58 -12.35 10.87
C HIS A 342 23.35 -13.24 10.68
N ASP A 343 22.72 -13.13 9.50
CA ASP A 343 21.53 -13.90 9.10
C ASP A 343 21.82 -15.41 9.11
N MET A 344 21.03 -16.15 9.89
CA MET A 344 21.27 -17.54 10.31
C MET A 344 21.02 -18.61 9.24
N PHE A 345 20.89 -18.25 7.95
CA PHE A 345 20.64 -19.23 6.87
C PHE A 345 21.88 -20.03 6.46
N SER A 346 23.03 -19.77 7.07
CA SER A 346 24.09 -20.76 7.20
C SER A 346 23.99 -21.33 8.60
N LEU A 347 23.37 -22.52 8.76
CA LEU A 347 23.61 -23.33 9.94
C LEU A 347 25.11 -23.66 9.94
N SER A 348 25.90 -22.88 10.66
CA SER A 348 27.20 -23.33 11.12
C SER A 348 26.91 -24.63 11.85
N GLN A 349 27.30 -25.78 11.27
CA GLN A 349 27.48 -26.99 12.07
C GLN A 349 28.33 -26.57 13.27
N PRO A 350 28.03 -27.04 14.51
CA PRO A 350 28.84 -26.70 15.65
C PRO A 350 30.27 -27.11 15.29
N SER A 351 31.14 -26.12 15.03
CA SER A 351 32.57 -26.37 15.05
C SER A 351 32.84 -26.71 16.50
N ASN A 352 32.85 -28.01 16.79
CA ASN A 352 33.28 -28.55 18.07
C ASN A 352 34.53 -27.77 18.50
N ASN A 353 34.43 -27.06 19.62
CA ASN A 353 35.51 -26.48 20.43
C ASN A 353 35.74 -24.95 20.40
N GLU A 354 34.75 -24.08 20.17
CA GLU A 354 34.82 -22.73 20.76
C GLU A 354 34.29 -22.78 22.20
N ALA A 355 35.14 -23.21 23.12
CA ALA A 355 34.93 -22.99 24.55
C ALA A 355 35.63 -21.68 24.93
N VAL A 356 34.87 -20.75 25.51
CA VAL A 356 35.44 -19.58 26.19
C VAL A 356 35.33 -19.90 27.68
N ASP A 357 36.44 -19.82 28.42
CA ASP A 357 36.51 -20.13 29.85
C ASP A 357 35.98 -21.53 30.23
N GLU A 358 36.28 -22.55 29.41
CA GLU A 358 35.83 -23.95 29.58
C GLU A 358 34.31 -24.17 29.50
N LEU A 359 33.52 -23.13 29.21
CA LEU A 359 32.07 -23.21 29.04
C LEU A 359 31.67 -23.35 27.56
N PRO A 360 30.63 -24.14 27.25
CA PRO A 360 30.08 -24.24 25.91
C PRO A 360 29.46 -22.91 25.47
N VAL A 361 29.80 -22.46 24.26
CA VAL A 361 29.26 -21.24 23.66
C VAL A 361 28.09 -21.58 22.75
N ILE A 362 26.92 -20.97 23.01
CA ILE A 362 25.73 -21.02 22.15
C ILE A 362 25.59 -19.69 21.43
N GLN A 363 25.55 -19.74 20.10
CA GLN A 363 25.37 -18.56 19.27
C GLN A 363 23.89 -18.39 18.90
N LEU A 364 23.34 -17.21 19.17
CA LEU A 364 21.95 -16.87 18.89
C LEU A 364 21.86 -15.74 17.85
N SER A 365 20.79 -15.71 17.08
CA SER A 365 20.58 -14.72 16.00
C SER A 365 20.08 -13.36 16.49
N GLU A 366 19.68 -13.27 17.76
CA GLU A 366 19.17 -12.03 18.33
C GLU A 366 20.32 -11.10 18.75
N ASP A 367 20.06 -9.80 18.60
CA ASP A 367 20.94 -8.73 19.04
C ASP A 367 21.17 -8.77 20.56
N ALA A 368 22.34 -8.29 21.01
CA ALA A 368 22.76 -8.36 22.40
C ALA A 368 21.77 -7.70 23.38
N GLU A 369 21.13 -6.60 22.99
CA GLU A 369 20.11 -5.91 23.82
C GLU A 369 18.87 -6.80 23.99
N VAL A 370 18.43 -7.45 22.92
CA VAL A 370 17.27 -8.37 22.94
C VAL A 370 17.58 -9.60 23.79
N LEU A 371 18.78 -10.18 23.65
CA LEU A 371 19.21 -11.32 24.47
C LEU A 371 19.32 -10.96 25.95
N ARG A 372 19.90 -9.79 26.26
CA ARG A 372 20.00 -9.28 27.64
C ARG A 372 18.60 -9.09 28.26
N ALA A 373 17.67 -8.48 27.52
CA ALA A 373 16.29 -8.32 27.97
C ALA A 373 15.60 -9.69 28.17
N LEU A 374 15.83 -10.66 27.30
CA LEU A 374 15.27 -12.00 27.41
C LEU A 374 15.81 -12.75 28.64
N ILE A 375 17.12 -12.71 28.86
CA ILE A 375 17.77 -13.35 30.01
C ILE A 375 17.32 -12.70 31.32
N THR A 376 17.28 -11.37 31.41
CA THR A 376 16.82 -10.68 32.63
C THR A 376 15.37 -11.02 32.95
N ALA A 377 14.51 -11.20 31.94
CA ALA A 377 13.13 -11.66 32.13
C ALA A 377 13.03 -13.09 32.70
N LEU A 378 13.94 -14.00 32.33
CA LEU A 378 13.94 -15.39 32.79
C LEU A 378 14.42 -15.52 34.25
N TYR A 379 15.45 -14.76 34.63
CA TYR A 379 16.12 -14.91 35.93
C TYR A 379 15.50 -14.06 37.05
N SER A 380 14.32 -13.44 36.83
CA SER A 380 13.67 -12.54 37.80
C SER A 380 14.58 -11.40 38.28
N ILE A 381 15.53 -11.00 37.44
CA ILE A 381 16.34 -9.79 37.57
C ILE A 381 15.44 -8.61 37.16
N PRO A 382 15.62 -7.38 37.69
CA PRO A 382 14.86 -6.22 37.24
C PRO A 382 14.79 -6.16 35.71
N PHE A 383 13.58 -6.29 35.18
CA PHE A 383 13.37 -6.51 33.75
C PHE A 383 13.70 -5.22 32.96
N GLU A 384 14.67 -5.33 32.07
CA GLU A 384 15.12 -4.23 31.23
C GLU A 384 14.34 -4.23 29.92
N ILE A 385 13.34 -3.35 29.82
CA ILE A 385 12.65 -3.13 28.55
C ILE A 385 13.50 -2.27 27.62
N PRO A 386 13.70 -2.70 26.35
CA PRO A 386 14.32 -1.86 25.33
C PRO A 386 13.59 -0.54 25.12
N ALA A 387 14.33 0.55 24.91
CA ALA A 387 13.73 1.88 24.78
C ALA A 387 12.92 2.08 23.48
N SER A 388 13.23 1.31 22.43
CA SER A 388 12.59 1.41 21.11
C SER A 388 11.50 0.36 20.94
N TYR A 389 10.36 0.77 20.36
CA TYR A 389 9.28 -0.16 20.06
C TYR A 389 9.67 -1.26 19.08
N ASP A 390 10.56 -0.98 18.11
CA ASP A 390 11.10 -2.00 17.20
C ASP A 390 11.84 -3.11 17.96
N LYS A 391 12.62 -2.73 18.99
CA LYS A 391 13.35 -3.68 19.84
C LYS A 391 12.40 -4.44 20.76
N ILE A 392 11.32 -3.82 21.22
CA ILE A 392 10.24 -4.50 21.96
C ILE A 392 9.59 -5.57 21.08
N LEU A 393 9.26 -5.26 19.82
CA LEU A 393 8.73 -6.25 18.87
C LEU A 393 9.74 -7.37 18.60
N ALA A 394 11.03 -7.05 18.46
CA ALA A 394 12.08 -8.05 18.33
C ALA A 394 12.18 -8.97 19.56
N LEU A 395 12.05 -8.40 20.77
CA LEU A 395 12.04 -9.14 22.03
C LEU A 395 10.82 -10.06 22.17
N LEU A 396 9.63 -9.57 21.80
CA LEU A 396 8.42 -10.40 21.74
C LEU A 396 8.56 -11.54 20.73
N ALA A 397 9.11 -11.26 19.55
CA ALA A 397 9.37 -12.27 18.53
C ALA A 397 10.40 -13.31 18.98
N ALA A 398 11.45 -12.90 19.70
CA ALA A 398 12.42 -13.81 20.29
C ALA A 398 11.75 -14.71 21.35
N ALA A 399 10.99 -14.12 22.28
CA ALA A 399 10.23 -14.89 23.27
C ALA A 399 9.23 -15.86 22.61
N GLN A 400 8.63 -15.52 21.47
CA GLN A 400 7.79 -16.43 20.69
C GLN A 400 8.60 -17.54 20.02
N LYS A 401 9.72 -17.21 19.39
CA LYS A 401 10.63 -18.19 18.75
C LYS A 401 11.10 -19.26 19.74
N TYR A 402 11.29 -18.89 21.01
CA TYR A 402 11.74 -19.79 22.07
C TYR A 402 10.60 -20.33 22.96
N ASP A 403 9.33 -20.17 22.55
CA ASP A 403 8.14 -20.66 23.27
C ASP A 403 8.02 -20.18 24.74
N MET A 404 8.43 -18.95 25.01
CA MET A 404 8.44 -18.32 26.33
C MET A 404 7.17 -17.49 26.57
N GLY A 405 6.01 -18.14 26.63
CA GLY A 405 4.71 -17.45 26.77
C GLY A 405 4.57 -16.60 28.05
N SER A 406 5.17 -17.03 29.16
CA SER A 406 5.21 -16.27 30.42
C SER A 406 6.03 -14.98 30.30
N VAL A 407 7.16 -15.04 29.58
CA VAL A 407 8.00 -13.89 29.28
C VAL A 407 7.26 -12.91 28.37
N GLN A 408 6.58 -13.38 27.33
CA GLN A 408 5.74 -12.51 26.50
C GLN A 408 4.67 -11.77 27.32
N SER A 409 4.03 -12.47 28.25
CA SER A 409 2.99 -11.88 29.12
C SER A 409 3.59 -10.81 30.04
N SER A 410 4.78 -11.05 30.56
CA SER A 410 5.53 -10.10 31.40
C SER A 410 5.98 -8.87 30.60
N ILE A 411 6.47 -9.07 29.37
CA ILE A 411 6.83 -7.99 28.45
C ILE A 411 5.59 -7.11 28.18
N ARG A 412 4.45 -7.71 27.80
CA ARG A 412 3.21 -6.97 27.51
C ARG A 412 2.69 -6.19 28.72
N ALA A 413 2.74 -6.79 29.91
CA ALA A 413 2.34 -6.13 31.14
C ALA A 413 3.22 -4.91 31.43
N GLU A 414 4.54 -5.07 31.35
CA GLU A 414 5.48 -4.00 31.65
C GLU A 414 5.44 -2.89 30.58
N VAL A 415 5.23 -3.21 29.30
CA VAL A 415 4.97 -2.22 28.22
C VAL A 415 3.71 -1.40 28.53
N SER A 416 2.65 -2.07 29.00
CA SER A 416 1.40 -1.42 29.38
C SER A 416 1.56 -0.52 30.61
N HIS A 417 2.37 -0.93 31.59
CA HIS A 417 2.63 -0.15 32.80
C HIS A 417 3.49 1.09 32.54
N ARG A 418 4.53 0.98 31.71
CA ARG A 418 5.46 2.10 31.47
C ARG A 418 4.89 3.21 30.60
N LYS A 419 3.70 3.03 29.99
CA LYS A 419 3.14 3.93 28.96
C LYS A 419 4.22 4.31 27.93
N LEU A 420 5.05 3.32 27.55
CA LEU A 420 6.17 3.53 26.63
C LEU A 420 5.68 4.29 25.42
N SER A 421 6.41 5.37 25.10
CA SER A 421 6.04 6.46 24.21
C SER A 421 5.05 6.03 23.13
N ILE A 422 3.85 6.60 23.18
CA ILE A 422 2.78 6.43 22.19
C ILE A 422 3.43 6.47 20.79
N LEU A 423 3.34 5.36 20.05
CA LEU A 423 3.74 5.31 18.64
C LEU A 423 3.19 6.55 17.95
N ASN A 424 4.08 7.40 17.43
CA ASN A 424 3.65 8.66 16.84
C ASN A 424 3.77 8.62 15.32
N GLY A 425 2.75 9.17 14.66
CA GLY A 425 2.68 9.29 13.21
C GLY A 425 2.99 8.01 12.45
N ALA A 426 3.96 8.07 11.53
CA ALA A 426 4.32 6.95 10.66
C ALA A 426 4.87 5.72 11.40
N GLN A 427 5.32 5.86 12.66
CA GLN A 427 5.82 4.74 13.47
C GLN A 427 4.77 3.66 13.72
N VAL A 428 3.47 4.02 13.69
CA VAL A 428 2.37 3.05 13.79
C VAL A 428 2.40 2.08 12.60
N PHE A 429 2.56 2.58 11.37
CA PHE A 429 2.62 1.71 10.19
C PHE A 429 3.87 0.84 10.17
N ARG A 430 5.00 1.39 10.59
CA ARG A 430 6.25 0.65 10.80
C ARG A 430 6.08 -0.50 11.78
N ALA A 431 5.53 -0.20 12.96
CA ALA A 431 5.28 -1.19 13.99
C ALA A 431 4.35 -2.31 13.50
N TYR A 432 3.32 -1.96 12.72
CA TYR A 432 2.41 -2.94 12.14
C TYR A 432 3.15 -3.87 11.16
N ALA A 433 3.94 -3.32 10.24
CA ALA A 433 4.71 -4.09 9.27
C ALA A 433 5.73 -5.03 9.94
N ILE A 434 6.39 -4.57 11.00
CA ILE A 434 7.32 -5.41 11.78
C ILE A 434 6.53 -6.50 12.51
N ALA A 435 5.45 -6.16 13.22
CA ALA A 435 4.62 -7.12 13.94
C ALA A 435 4.05 -8.19 13.01
N SER A 436 3.58 -7.82 11.82
CA SER A 436 3.08 -8.76 10.81
C SER A 436 4.19 -9.69 10.30
N SER A 437 5.38 -9.16 10.02
CA SER A 437 6.52 -9.99 9.58
C SER A 437 7.00 -10.99 10.65
N LYS A 438 6.69 -10.72 11.92
CA LYS A 438 7.04 -11.56 13.08
C LYS A 438 5.89 -12.43 13.58
N GLY A 439 4.69 -12.33 12.99
CA GLY A 439 3.51 -13.07 13.43
C GLY A 439 3.02 -12.69 14.85
N LEU A 440 3.22 -11.44 15.25
CA LEU A 440 2.84 -10.92 16.57
C LEU A 440 1.40 -10.40 16.55
N VAL A 441 0.42 -11.33 16.55
CA VAL A 441 -1.00 -11.02 16.35
C VAL A 441 -1.57 -10.00 17.35
N PRO A 442 -1.31 -10.07 18.67
CA PRO A 442 -1.81 -9.06 19.62
C PRO A 442 -1.29 -7.65 19.31
N GLU A 443 -0.02 -7.56 18.92
CA GLU A 443 0.62 -6.30 18.56
C GLU A 443 0.10 -5.77 17.22
N MET A 444 -0.15 -6.64 16.23
CA MET A 444 -0.83 -6.27 14.98
C MET A 444 -2.20 -5.65 15.24
N ASP A 445 -3.05 -6.27 16.07
CA ASP A 445 -4.41 -5.76 16.38
C ASP A 445 -4.35 -4.42 17.10
N MET A 446 -3.49 -4.31 18.12
CA MET A 446 -3.28 -3.05 18.83
C MET A 446 -2.85 -1.93 17.88
N VAL A 447 -1.85 -2.18 17.03
CA VAL A 447 -1.30 -1.17 16.14
C VAL A 447 -2.29 -0.84 14.99
N ALA A 448 -3.06 -1.81 14.49
CA ALA A 448 -4.13 -1.55 13.54
C ALA A 448 -5.17 -0.59 14.10
N ARG A 449 -5.57 -0.74 15.37
CA ARG A 449 -6.48 0.19 16.06
C ARG A 449 -5.90 1.58 16.21
N LEU A 450 -4.59 1.70 16.46
CA LEU A 450 -3.90 3.00 16.52
C LEU A 450 -3.86 3.68 15.14
N SER A 451 -3.77 2.89 14.06
CA SER A 451 -3.73 3.43 12.69
C SER A 451 -5.02 4.13 12.26
N LEU A 452 -6.16 3.82 12.88
CA LEU A 452 -7.46 4.41 12.56
C LEU A 452 -7.47 5.92 12.76
N ASP A 453 -6.68 6.42 13.72
CA ASP A 453 -6.61 7.84 14.04
C ASP A 453 -5.60 8.60 13.16
N LEU A 454 -4.97 7.91 12.20
CA LEU A 454 -3.95 8.45 11.32
C LEU A 454 -4.43 8.46 9.87
N PRO A 455 -3.92 9.38 9.02
CA PRO A 455 -4.13 9.30 7.59
C PRO A 455 -3.53 8.00 7.03
N MET A 456 -4.29 7.30 6.17
CA MET A 456 -3.82 6.09 5.49
C MET A 456 -3.64 6.39 4.00
N THR A 457 -2.57 7.11 3.69
CA THR A 457 -2.16 7.46 2.32
C THR A 457 -0.72 7.04 2.08
N PHE A 458 -0.34 6.87 0.81
CA PHE A 458 1.06 6.59 0.44
C PHE A 458 2.02 7.68 0.93
N GLU A 459 1.62 8.95 0.85
CA GLU A 459 2.41 10.09 1.31
C GLU A 459 2.67 10.03 2.83
N TYR A 460 1.64 9.68 3.62
CA TYR A 460 1.76 9.66 5.07
C TYR A 460 2.54 8.44 5.58
N ILE A 461 2.32 7.26 5.00
CA ILE A 461 3.09 6.05 5.33
C ILE A 461 4.55 6.22 4.87
N GLY A 462 4.75 6.81 3.69
CA GLY A 462 6.05 7.14 3.13
C GLY A 462 6.97 5.93 3.06
N ILE A 463 8.20 6.10 3.55
CA ILE A 463 9.26 5.10 3.46
C ILE A 463 8.95 3.80 4.21
N GLU A 464 8.11 3.85 5.25
CA GLU A 464 7.73 2.67 6.05
C GLU A 464 6.93 1.66 5.23
N LEU A 465 6.34 2.10 4.11
CA LEU A 465 5.68 1.21 3.15
C LEU A 465 6.62 0.10 2.66
N ARG A 466 7.93 0.37 2.59
CA ARG A 466 8.93 -0.64 2.18
C ARG A 466 9.03 -1.84 3.11
N LEU A 467 8.58 -1.71 4.36
CA LEU A 467 8.59 -2.79 5.34
C LEU A 467 7.41 -3.75 5.19
N PHE A 468 6.35 -3.34 4.48
CA PHE A 468 5.15 -4.15 4.36
C PHE A 468 5.34 -5.32 3.39
N GLU A 469 4.95 -6.50 3.86
CA GLU A 469 4.58 -7.60 2.97
C GLU A 469 3.21 -7.30 2.34
N GLY A 470 2.97 -7.80 1.11
CA GLY A 470 1.75 -7.49 0.35
C GLY A 470 0.47 -7.82 1.12
N TRP A 471 0.42 -9.00 1.73
CA TRP A 471 -0.71 -9.46 2.55
C TRP A 471 -0.92 -8.61 3.79
N ALA A 472 0.14 -8.14 4.44
CA ALA A 472 0.04 -7.36 5.67
C ALA A 472 -0.61 -6.00 5.40
N LEU A 473 -0.21 -5.35 4.29
CA LEU A 473 -0.81 -4.09 3.89
C LEU A 473 -2.29 -4.28 3.51
N ARG A 474 -2.60 -5.37 2.79
CA ARG A 474 -3.98 -5.75 2.48
C ARG A 474 -4.82 -5.93 3.73
N ALA A 475 -4.36 -6.73 4.69
CA ALA A 475 -5.06 -6.99 5.95
C ALA A 475 -5.33 -5.70 6.73
N LEU A 476 -4.39 -4.75 6.74
CA LEU A 476 -4.57 -3.45 7.37
C LEU A 476 -5.61 -2.57 6.66
N VAL A 477 -5.64 -2.61 5.32
CA VAL A 477 -6.64 -1.91 4.49
C VAL A 477 -8.03 -2.50 4.72
N GLU A 478 -8.16 -3.83 4.68
CA GLU A 478 -9.41 -4.57 4.96
C GLU A 478 -9.93 -4.27 6.37
N PHE A 479 -9.04 -4.28 7.38
CA PHE A 479 -9.39 -3.90 8.75
C PHE A 479 -9.99 -2.49 8.82
N ARG A 480 -9.38 -1.51 8.13
CA ARG A 480 -9.88 -0.14 8.12
C ARG A 480 -11.22 -0.03 7.39
N ILE A 481 -11.43 -0.77 6.30
CA ILE A 481 -12.70 -0.84 5.57
C ILE A 481 -13.80 -1.41 6.48
N LEU A 482 -13.53 -2.54 7.14
CA LEU A 482 -14.49 -3.17 8.05
C LEU A 482 -14.87 -2.25 9.22
N TYR A 483 -13.88 -1.53 9.78
CA TYR A 483 -14.15 -0.54 10.82
C TYR A 483 -15.03 0.61 10.31
N ILE A 484 -14.73 1.13 9.11
CA ILE A 484 -15.55 2.16 8.46
C ILE A 484 -17.00 1.68 8.29
N ASP A 485 -17.22 0.45 7.83
CA ASP A 485 -18.55 -0.10 7.64
C ASP A 485 -19.30 -0.25 8.98
N ASN A 486 -18.62 -0.70 10.03
CA ASN A 486 -19.17 -0.76 11.39
C ASN A 486 -19.53 0.64 11.92
N LEU A 487 -18.70 1.65 11.66
CA LEU A 487 -18.93 3.04 12.04
C LEU A 487 -20.14 3.63 11.30
N ILE A 488 -20.25 3.40 9.99
CA ILE A 488 -21.41 3.80 9.18
C ILE A 488 -22.69 3.14 9.71
N SER A 489 -22.64 1.84 9.98
CA SER A 489 -23.80 1.11 10.52
C SER A 489 -24.20 1.65 11.89
N CYS A 490 -23.23 2.03 12.73
CA CYS A 490 -23.47 2.64 14.03
C CYS A 490 -24.19 3.98 13.88
N PHE A 491 -23.66 4.89 13.06
CA PHE A 491 -24.29 6.20 12.83
C PHE A 491 -25.67 6.08 12.20
N LYS A 492 -25.87 5.21 11.20
CA LYS A 492 -27.20 4.99 10.59
C LYS A 492 -28.23 4.51 11.59
N SER A 493 -27.86 3.58 12.48
CA SER A 493 -28.73 3.12 13.56
C SER A 493 -29.04 4.25 14.56
N PHE A 494 -28.04 5.06 14.89
CA PHE A 494 -28.20 6.14 15.85
C PHE A 494 -29.08 7.28 15.34
N PHE A 495 -28.92 7.62 14.06
CA PHE A 495 -29.62 8.67 13.32
C PHE A 495 -30.95 8.21 12.68
N ASP A 496 -31.37 6.97 12.92
CA ASP A 496 -32.69 6.51 12.49
C ASP A 496 -33.79 7.25 13.25
N THR A 497 -34.62 8.00 12.53
CA THR A 497 -35.66 8.85 13.12
C THR A 497 -36.86 8.07 13.65
N ASN A 498 -37.02 6.81 13.28
CA ASN A 498 -38.14 5.97 13.71
C ASN A 498 -37.79 5.16 14.97
N THR A 499 -36.53 4.72 15.07
CA THR A 499 -36.10 3.72 16.05
C THR A 499 -34.84 4.11 16.84
N GLY A 500 -34.06 5.07 16.34
CA GLY A 500 -32.79 5.48 16.92
C GLY A 500 -32.90 6.43 18.11
N PRO A 501 -31.84 6.58 18.92
CA PRO A 501 -31.78 7.52 20.04
C PRO A 501 -31.95 8.98 19.63
N SER A 502 -31.65 9.31 18.36
CA SER A 502 -31.77 10.66 17.82
C SER A 502 -33.22 11.18 17.70
N LYS A 503 -34.22 10.34 17.95
CA LYS A 503 -35.63 10.72 17.96
C LYS A 503 -35.97 11.87 18.92
N ILE A 504 -35.15 12.08 19.95
CA ILE A 504 -35.30 13.18 20.92
C ILE A 504 -35.21 14.56 20.24
N TRP A 505 -34.62 14.63 19.04
CA TRP A 505 -34.37 15.86 18.32
C TRP A 505 -35.40 16.21 17.23
N ILE A 506 -36.36 15.32 16.94
CA ILE A 506 -37.28 15.42 15.77
C ILE A 506 -38.19 16.65 15.81
N ALA A 507 -38.40 17.27 16.98
CA ALA A 507 -39.24 18.46 17.12
C ALA A 507 -38.47 19.80 17.01
N CYS A 508 -37.21 19.79 16.56
CA CYS A 508 -36.49 21.04 16.29
C CYS A 508 -37.19 21.82 15.16
N PRO A 509 -37.67 23.05 15.41
CA PRO A 509 -38.47 23.80 14.43
C PRO A 509 -37.64 24.40 13.28
N GLY A 510 -36.31 24.23 13.29
CA GLY A 510 -35.40 24.78 12.28
C GLY A 510 -35.24 26.32 12.35
N PRO A 511 -34.46 26.90 11.44
CA PRO A 511 -34.07 28.33 11.45
C PRO A 511 -35.20 29.33 11.14
N LYS A 512 -36.46 28.88 11.02
CA LYS A 512 -37.62 29.70 10.64
C LYS A 512 -38.72 29.70 11.70
N CYS A 513 -38.36 29.82 12.97
CA CYS A 513 -39.34 29.82 14.05
C CYS A 513 -39.36 31.15 14.83
N ASP A 514 -39.91 32.19 14.21
CA ASP A 514 -40.16 33.47 14.90
C ASP A 514 -41.46 33.46 15.74
N THR A 515 -42.22 32.36 15.81
CA THR A 515 -43.59 32.39 16.37
C THR A 515 -44.04 31.15 17.15
N PHE A 516 -43.18 30.53 17.97
CA PHE A 516 -43.68 29.64 19.03
C PHE A 516 -43.50 30.26 20.42
N ILE A 517 -44.60 30.83 20.92
CA ILE A 517 -44.72 31.23 22.32
C ILE A 517 -45.00 29.94 23.12
N PHE A 518 -43.96 29.35 23.70
CA PHE A 518 -44.14 28.34 24.75
C PHE A 518 -44.36 29.00 26.13
N PRO A 519 -45.11 28.38 27.06
CA PRO A 519 -45.37 28.94 28.37
C PRO A 519 -44.08 28.95 29.21
N ARG A 520 -43.73 30.13 29.74
CA ARG A 520 -42.60 30.35 30.66
C ARG A 520 -42.51 29.28 31.75
N PHE A 521 -41.41 28.52 31.78
CA PHE A 521 -40.88 27.92 32.99
C PHE A 521 -39.36 28.14 33.10
N VAL A 522 -38.96 28.56 34.30
CA VAL A 522 -37.62 28.72 34.90
C VAL A 522 -36.56 29.48 34.09
N ASN A 523 -36.30 30.72 34.52
CA ASN A 523 -35.09 31.48 34.19
C ASN A 523 -33.84 30.72 34.66
N ILE A 524 -33.11 30.10 33.73
CA ILE A 524 -31.71 29.72 33.97
C ILE A 524 -30.85 30.86 33.47
N SER A 525 -30.12 31.52 34.37
CA SER A 525 -29.27 32.66 34.05
C SER A 525 -28.03 32.19 33.28
N LEU A 526 -27.88 32.66 32.03
CA LEU A 526 -26.69 32.50 31.20
C LEU A 526 -25.55 33.36 31.74
N GLY A 527 -24.84 32.87 32.76
CA GLY A 527 -23.74 33.58 33.39
C GLY A 527 -22.77 32.65 34.09
N ASN A 528 -21.94 31.95 33.31
CA ASN A 528 -20.62 31.36 33.64
C ASN A 528 -20.43 30.03 32.90
N TRP A 529 -19.92 30.11 31.68
CA TRP A 529 -19.57 28.95 30.85
C TRP A 529 -18.06 28.65 30.83
N SER A 530 -17.26 29.30 31.69
CA SER A 530 -15.80 29.14 31.75
C SER A 530 -15.32 28.21 32.88
N GLN A 531 -16.17 27.34 33.42
CA GLN A 531 -15.83 26.52 34.61
C GLN A 531 -16.10 25.02 34.46
N PHE A 532 -16.39 24.53 33.25
CA PHE A 532 -16.61 23.10 32.99
C PHE A 532 -15.41 22.35 32.39
N ASP A 533 -14.26 23.02 32.21
CA ASP A 533 -13.04 22.38 31.71
C ASP A 533 -12.25 21.60 32.78
N GLU A 534 -12.66 21.62 34.05
CA GLU A 534 -11.99 20.88 35.14
C GLU A 534 -12.98 20.24 36.12
N VAL A 535 -13.55 19.07 35.79
CA VAL A 535 -14.14 18.18 36.82
C VAL A 535 -13.86 16.72 36.47
N GLY A 536 -12.96 16.09 37.23
CA GLY A 536 -12.72 14.64 37.21
C GLY A 536 -13.87 13.85 37.87
N PRO A 537 -13.82 12.51 37.84
CA PRO A 537 -14.95 11.66 38.25
C PRO A 537 -15.06 11.64 39.78
N GLY A 538 -16.03 12.36 40.33
CA GLY A 538 -16.25 12.40 41.77
C GLY A 538 -17.33 13.36 42.21
N LEU A 539 -18.58 13.18 41.75
CA LEU A 539 -19.74 13.75 42.43
C LEU A 539 -21.02 12.92 42.20
N GLU A 540 -20.91 11.61 42.42
CA GLU A 540 -22.07 10.80 42.80
C GLU A 540 -22.39 11.16 44.26
N ASN A 541 -23.48 11.91 44.49
CA ASN A 541 -24.20 12.14 45.77
C ASN A 541 -24.58 13.62 46.00
N SER A 542 -25.33 14.24 45.10
CA SER A 542 -26.26 15.32 45.50
C SER A 542 -27.32 15.61 44.44
N LEU A 543 -28.25 14.66 44.25
CA LEU A 543 -29.51 14.91 43.55
C LEU A 543 -30.64 14.23 44.33
N ALA A 544 -30.98 14.80 45.49
CA ALA A 544 -32.13 14.41 46.27
C ALA A 544 -33.03 15.62 46.49
N ALA A 545 -33.85 15.93 45.48
CA ALA A 545 -35.19 16.53 45.60
C ALA A 545 -35.73 16.84 44.20
N PHE A 546 -36.27 15.83 43.51
CA PHE A 546 -37.22 16.05 42.42
C PHE A 546 -38.39 15.10 42.60
N ASP A 547 -39.58 15.67 42.65
CA ASP A 547 -40.86 15.03 42.93
C ASP A 547 -41.22 14.00 41.83
N PRO A 548 -41.49 12.71 42.12
CA PRO A 548 -41.73 11.67 41.11
C PRO A 548 -43.08 11.76 40.40
N LEU A 549 -43.88 12.82 40.60
CA LEU A 549 -45.26 12.91 40.11
C LEU A 549 -45.53 14.04 39.09
N ALA A 550 -44.49 14.63 38.48
CA ALA A 550 -44.71 15.51 37.34
C ALA A 550 -45.19 14.69 36.11
N PRO A 551 -46.25 15.11 35.38
CA PRO A 551 -46.83 14.30 34.32
C PRO A 551 -45.83 14.09 33.19
N ARG A 552 -45.62 12.83 32.79
CA ARG A 552 -44.99 12.48 31.51
C ARG A 552 -45.74 13.22 30.41
N ILE A 553 -45.06 14.11 29.68
CA ILE A 553 -45.59 14.71 28.47
C ILE A 553 -45.71 13.59 27.42
N TYR A 554 -46.84 12.90 27.43
CA TYR A 554 -47.36 12.29 26.21
C TYR A 554 -47.80 13.46 25.33
N ALA A 555 -47.09 13.64 24.22
CA ALA A 555 -47.58 14.49 23.15
C ALA A 555 -48.84 13.83 22.55
N ASP A 556 -50.02 14.24 23.03
CA ASP A 556 -51.26 14.04 22.32
C ASP A 556 -51.17 14.78 20.97
N LYS A 557 -51.31 14.03 19.88
CA LYS A 557 -51.38 14.56 18.51
C LYS A 557 -52.61 15.46 18.35
N PRO A 558 -52.47 16.73 17.95
CA PRO A 558 -53.57 17.46 17.35
C PRO A 558 -53.59 17.22 15.83
N GLY A 559 -54.75 16.77 15.35
CA GLY A 559 -55.33 16.96 14.03
C GLY A 559 -54.43 17.10 12.78
N GLY A 560 -54.52 16.07 11.92
CA GLY A 560 -54.59 16.15 10.46
C GLY A 560 -53.93 17.34 9.75
N GLY A 561 -52.62 17.25 9.56
CA GLY A 561 -51.86 17.94 8.51
C GLY A 561 -50.87 16.94 7.94
N GLU A 562 -50.64 16.97 6.62
CA GLU A 562 -49.75 16.05 5.89
C GLU A 562 -48.46 15.77 6.68
N ALA A 563 -48.18 14.48 6.91
CA ALA A 563 -47.02 14.02 7.67
C ALA A 563 -45.74 14.43 6.94
N GLY A 564 -45.23 15.62 7.25
CA GLY A 564 -43.86 16.00 6.97
C GLY A 564 -42.97 14.93 7.58
N ALA A 565 -42.15 14.28 6.75
CA ALA A 565 -41.24 13.24 7.18
C ALA A 565 -40.47 13.74 8.41
N SER A 566 -40.51 12.98 9.51
CA SER A 566 -39.73 13.26 10.71
C SER A 566 -38.25 13.19 10.35
N SER A 567 -37.69 14.34 10.00
CA SER A 567 -36.28 14.50 9.63
C SER A 567 -35.46 14.96 10.82
N LEU A 568 -34.23 14.49 10.92
CA LEU A 568 -33.27 15.02 11.89
C LEU A 568 -33.04 16.52 11.69
N PRO A 569 -32.71 17.27 12.76
CA PRO A 569 -32.26 18.64 12.61
C PRO A 569 -31.04 18.73 11.69
N ALA A 570 -31.03 19.73 10.81
CA ALA A 570 -29.94 19.94 9.86
C ALA A 570 -28.59 20.08 10.58
N TRP A 571 -28.51 20.77 11.72
CA TRP A 571 -27.25 20.95 12.45
C TRP A 571 -26.62 19.62 12.91
N LEU A 572 -27.45 18.64 13.32
CA LEU A 572 -26.98 17.36 13.82
C LEU A 572 -26.54 16.46 12.65
N HIS A 573 -27.33 16.46 11.58
CA HIS A 573 -26.98 15.78 10.34
C HIS A 573 -25.69 16.37 9.73
N ASP A 574 -25.59 17.70 9.65
CA ASP A 574 -24.44 18.41 9.08
C ASP A 574 -23.18 18.24 9.93
N ALA A 575 -23.31 18.21 11.26
CA ALA A 575 -22.20 17.92 12.16
C ALA A 575 -21.53 16.60 11.82
N PHE A 576 -22.33 15.55 11.57
CA PHE A 576 -21.83 14.20 11.30
C PHE A 576 -21.92 13.82 9.83
N LYS A 577 -22.11 14.78 8.92
CA LYS A 577 -22.36 14.48 7.51
C LYS A 577 -21.19 13.75 6.85
N GLU A 578 -19.96 14.17 7.15
CA GLU A 578 -18.76 13.46 6.67
C GLU A 578 -18.69 12.03 7.23
N GLU A 579 -19.25 11.82 8.43
CA GLU A 579 -19.34 10.54 9.13
C GLU A 579 -20.59 9.68 8.79
N ILE A 580 -21.58 10.24 8.11
CA ILE A 580 -22.79 9.54 7.67
C ILE A 580 -22.68 9.20 6.18
N ASP A 581 -22.18 10.14 5.38
CA ASP A 581 -21.98 10.02 3.94
C ASP A 581 -20.62 9.37 3.58
N LEU A 582 -20.04 8.55 4.49
CA LEU A 582 -18.74 7.90 4.24
C LEU A 582 -18.76 7.11 2.93
N GLY A 583 -17.89 7.52 2.03
CA GLY A 583 -17.48 6.76 0.85
C GLY A 583 -15.96 6.62 0.82
N SER A 584 -15.39 6.53 -0.39
CA SER A 584 -13.93 6.46 -0.60
C SER A 584 -13.14 7.61 0.03
N ARG A 585 -13.73 8.80 0.18
CA ARG A 585 -13.07 10.02 0.67
C ARG A 585 -12.67 10.00 2.15
N THR A 586 -13.29 9.14 2.96
CA THR A 586 -13.01 9.09 4.40
C THR A 586 -11.93 8.05 4.74
N PHE A 587 -11.68 7.08 3.84
CA PHE A 587 -10.67 6.04 4.06
C PHE A 587 -9.28 6.63 4.32
N GLU A 588 -8.89 7.63 3.53
CA GLU A 588 -7.57 8.25 3.60
C GLU A 588 -7.40 9.21 4.79
N LYS A 589 -8.49 9.71 5.37
CA LYS A 589 -8.50 10.66 6.48
C LYS A 589 -8.42 9.95 7.84
N PRO A 590 -7.92 10.61 8.90
CA PRO A 590 -8.12 10.17 10.27
C PRO A 590 -9.60 9.93 10.58
N LEU A 591 -9.89 8.81 11.23
CA LEU A 591 -11.25 8.45 11.61
C LEU A 591 -11.59 9.03 12.99
N VAL A 592 -12.86 9.34 13.21
CA VAL A 592 -13.31 9.99 14.44
C VAL A 592 -13.12 9.08 15.64
N ARG A 593 -12.47 9.61 16.69
CA ARG A 593 -12.36 8.90 17.97
C ARG A 593 -13.66 9.01 18.75
N PRO A 594 -14.06 7.97 19.50
CA PRO A 594 -15.17 8.08 20.43
C PRO A 594 -15.05 9.27 21.37
N SER A 595 -13.83 9.62 21.82
CA SER A 595 -13.59 10.79 22.69
C SER A 595 -13.88 12.14 22.05
N ASP A 596 -13.77 12.25 20.72
CA ASP A 596 -13.85 13.54 20.01
C ASP A 596 -15.31 13.87 19.64
N ILE A 597 -16.18 12.87 19.73
CA ILE A 597 -17.60 12.95 19.38
C ILE A 597 -18.34 13.96 20.23
N ARG A 598 -18.11 13.95 21.55
CA ARG A 598 -18.74 14.88 22.48
C ARG A 598 -18.39 16.32 22.16
N ALA A 599 -17.10 16.62 21.97
CA ALA A 599 -16.66 17.96 21.61
C ALA A 599 -17.29 18.43 20.28
N LYS A 600 -17.33 17.54 19.27
CA LYS A 600 -17.95 17.82 17.98
C LYS A 600 -19.46 18.07 18.08
N TYR A 601 -20.17 17.22 18.82
CA TYR A 601 -21.59 17.38 19.10
C TYR A 601 -21.89 18.69 19.84
N MET A 602 -21.14 18.99 20.91
CA MET A 602 -21.33 20.21 21.72
C MET A 602 -21.05 21.47 20.89
N SER A 603 -19.99 21.46 20.09
CA SER A 603 -19.68 22.57 19.19
C SER A 603 -20.80 22.82 18.17
N ALA A 604 -21.38 21.76 17.60
CA ALA A 604 -22.47 21.89 16.63
C ALA A 604 -23.77 22.37 17.29
N LEU A 605 -24.10 21.82 18.47
CA LEU A 605 -25.26 22.25 19.26
C LEU A 605 -25.13 23.73 19.65
N GLN A 606 -23.97 24.15 20.14
CA GLN A 606 -23.72 25.54 20.50
C GLN A 606 -23.84 26.46 19.28
N GLY A 607 -23.28 26.06 18.14
CA GLY A 607 -23.42 26.80 16.88
C GLY A 607 -24.89 27.00 16.48
N HIS A 608 -25.70 25.94 16.59
CA HIS A 608 -27.14 26.00 16.30
C HIS A 608 -27.90 26.87 17.30
N VAL A 609 -27.70 26.67 18.60
CA VAL A 609 -28.39 27.44 19.64
C VAL A 609 -28.05 28.93 19.55
N THR A 610 -26.81 29.28 19.21
CA THR A 610 -26.40 30.68 19.07
C THR A 610 -26.89 31.31 17.77
N THR A 611 -26.82 30.60 16.65
CA THR A 611 -27.18 31.13 15.32
C THR A 611 -28.69 31.19 15.13
N ASP A 612 -29.40 30.11 15.50
CA ASP A 612 -30.83 29.92 15.24
C ASP A 612 -31.70 30.21 16.47
N LYS A 613 -31.09 30.59 17.61
CA LYS A 613 -31.77 30.89 18.89
C LYS A 613 -32.73 29.78 19.33
N CYS A 614 -32.36 28.53 19.08
CA CYS A 614 -33.24 27.39 19.33
C CYS A 614 -33.23 26.99 20.82
N ALA A 615 -34.23 27.44 21.58
CA ALA A 615 -34.41 27.06 22.98
C ALA A 615 -34.74 25.56 23.13
N PHE A 616 -35.51 24.99 22.19
CA PHE A 616 -35.91 23.59 22.22
C PHE A 616 -34.71 22.63 22.28
N CYS A 617 -33.72 22.78 21.39
CA CYS A 617 -32.55 21.90 21.39
C CYS A 617 -31.69 22.05 22.64
N MET A 618 -31.65 23.26 23.24
CA MET A 618 -30.95 23.46 24.51
C MET A 618 -31.67 22.76 25.67
N GLU A 619 -33.00 22.84 25.72
CA GLU A 619 -33.81 22.17 26.74
C GLU A 619 -33.73 20.64 26.62
N VAL A 620 -33.87 20.10 25.40
CA VAL A 620 -33.68 18.67 25.14
C VAL A 620 -32.28 18.23 25.53
N HIS A 621 -31.25 19.04 25.24
CA HIS A 621 -29.89 18.71 25.66
C HIS A 621 -29.75 18.64 27.19
N ALA A 622 -30.33 19.61 27.92
CA ALA A 622 -30.29 19.63 29.38
C ALA A 622 -31.00 18.43 30.04
N LEU A 623 -32.01 17.86 29.36
CA LEU A 623 -32.77 16.72 29.87
C LEU A 623 -32.19 15.36 29.47
N GLU A 624 -31.86 15.19 28.18
CA GLU A 624 -31.50 13.89 27.59
C GLU A 624 -30.23 13.93 26.74
N GLY A 625 -29.67 15.11 26.46
CA GLY A 625 -28.51 15.27 25.58
C GLY A 625 -27.23 14.63 26.09
N GLU A 626 -26.93 14.76 27.39
CA GLU A 626 -25.72 14.13 27.96
C GLU A 626 -25.80 12.60 27.88
N LYS A 627 -26.97 12.03 28.20
CA LYS A 627 -27.23 10.60 28.05
C LYS A 627 -27.08 10.15 26.60
N TYR A 628 -27.64 10.90 25.67
CA TYR A 628 -27.53 10.65 24.23
C TYR A 628 -26.06 10.62 23.77
N VAL A 629 -25.22 11.57 24.21
CA VAL A 629 -23.80 11.61 23.84
C VAL A 629 -23.04 10.41 24.43
N VAL A 630 -23.27 10.07 25.70
CA VAL A 630 -22.63 8.91 26.34
C VAL A 630 -23.01 7.60 25.64
N GLU A 631 -24.29 7.43 25.27
CA GLU A 631 -24.74 6.27 24.49
C GLU A 631 -24.07 6.21 23.11
N MET A 632 -23.86 7.37 22.46
CA MET A 632 -23.16 7.46 21.18
C MET A 632 -21.67 7.09 21.31
N GLU A 633 -20.98 7.62 22.33
CA GLU A 633 -19.58 7.29 22.63
C GLU A 633 -19.42 5.79 22.92
N HIS A 634 -20.34 5.21 23.69
CA HIS A 634 -20.34 3.78 24.00
C HIS A 634 -20.56 2.93 22.75
N ALA A 635 -21.56 3.27 21.93
CA ALA A 635 -21.86 2.54 20.69
C ALA A 635 -20.69 2.59 19.70
N LEU A 636 -20.02 3.74 19.57
CA LEU A 636 -18.84 3.89 18.73
C LEU A 636 -17.62 3.14 19.28
N THR A 637 -17.46 3.10 20.60
CA THR A 637 -16.44 2.29 21.26
C THR A 637 -16.69 0.80 21.01
N GLN A 638 -17.94 0.35 21.10
CA GLN A 638 -18.33 -1.02 20.79
C GLN A 638 -18.09 -1.36 19.32
N ALA A 639 -18.42 -0.45 18.38
CA ALA A 639 -18.14 -0.62 16.97
C ALA A 639 -16.63 -0.73 16.68
N ARG A 640 -15.80 0.06 17.40
CA ARG A 640 -14.33 -0.03 17.36
C ARG A 640 -13.83 -1.37 17.86
N ASN A 641 -14.37 -1.86 18.97
CA ASN A 641 -13.94 -3.13 19.58
C ASN A 641 -14.44 -4.38 18.82
N LYS A 642 -15.56 -4.28 18.11
CA LYS A 642 -16.11 -5.37 17.30
C LYS A 642 -15.22 -5.73 16.11
N THR A 643 -14.42 -4.79 15.62
CA THR A 643 -13.50 -5.02 14.50
C THR A 643 -12.28 -5.76 15.03
N THR A 644 -12.07 -7.00 14.59
CA THR A 644 -10.88 -7.81 14.89
C THR A 644 -10.14 -8.12 13.61
N LEU A 645 -8.80 -8.17 13.66
CA LEU A 645 -8.02 -8.70 12.54
C LEU A 645 -8.29 -10.20 12.38
N GLU A 646 -8.84 -10.58 11.23
CA GLU A 646 -8.85 -11.98 10.80
C GLU A 646 -7.51 -12.25 10.12
N VAL A 647 -6.56 -12.84 10.87
CA VAL A 647 -5.30 -13.34 10.30
C VAL A 647 -5.56 -14.76 9.82
N SER A 648 -5.89 -14.91 8.53
CA SER A 648 -6.14 -16.21 7.88
C SER A 648 -4.86 -16.90 7.43
#